data_AF-A0AA47KKB7-F1
#
_entry.id   AF-A0AA47KKB7-F1
#
_cell.length_a   1.000
_cell.length_b   1.000
_cell.length_c   1.000
_cell.angle_alpha   90.00
_cell.angle_beta   90.00
_cell.angle_gamma   90.00
#
_symmetry.space_group_name_H-M   'P 1'
#
loop_
_entity.id
_entity.type
_entity.pdbx_description
1 polymer ?
#
loop_
_entity_poly.entity_id
_entity_poly.type
_entity_poly.pdbx_seq_one_letter_code
_entity_poly.pdbx_strand_id
1 'polypeptide(L)'
;MSRWLVRLTFIALIGIFSLVGLVAAALFTPVGLQVGLWGAQKALPALSVDNAEGSLLTGFVLQGVRYDDAQLQLNAKQLNLVIQGKCLLTPALCIDQLAAEGVTLDMSLPASEEDTPSEDASTPAIQAPLPIHVNAFAFNEVAIQVAGQSVSWHQLQGGVHFVGDTLTLSPTDWQQLVVSLPSNTEPQENTDQAVGKPDSAEASPPWHYPGLELPTVALPLAIEVEQLHLQDARIETGTVQTLSSLSLAGSVRGSAVTIDSFSVTAPQGTASLAGDITLEGEYPLTLQTQLTNNLAPLQDQALSLSASGSLAALKLNASARGPVTATLEGEANLLAANLPFAVQLDSESLAWPLTGDTIAALRDLQFHADGDLSDYQLGLQTGVEGPEVPTTQLNLAGKGSLSALTLSQLEASTLGGKVAGRASVDWSSTPFWQAELGFANIQPQQQWPEITGDLTGAISHRGRLTAQGGWEVSVPTLVVHGELQKLPLAIAGTLNAHDRDGDGQPSVSTPGLTLSHGPNQVTAQGQVRDEWQMGLSVDIADLSQSLPMLTGVIRGDAKLSGPFAQPTAKLALHAKQLRWQDVRINQLTVDGNLAVKDRLGGDLTVSVLGGRYQTARLDNLDVTVRGDEAAHQLDLRWQGAPASGALRIEGALARETGWKGRLLDTSVNVDDLGDIVQQSVAPIALSFADMQTEIGEHCWQWQATSLCLSQPATVGAQGDVAAKIEGFEAAQIAAFLPPEWQLNTRANAAVHARWQPDASPDVQASIDIADGDVREQADTPLVIGWQHANLNARWYQDKLQGALALTLSEGGTLASAFTLSDLLAPSRSLTGEVTINDVQLAKLEPLLGSDQQADINGEVNANLRVEGPLTLPDVYGGLTIDALRVKGLASPVDVNDGQLALTLDGKQGKVEGELVTPDGVLALNGDGQWPSIDDWRFGLNVAGDTLRVNVPPMVRLDVAPDLTVSATPHDMTIRGDIRVPWGRIEVENLPESAITVSDDTVLLKENYVPENIEQSESVPFNLQTDVKLVLGEDVQLAAFGLKSRLAGELNIKNNQQGALIVGNVSLLDGTYRSFGQDLLIKKGEILFNGPADQPYLQVEAIRNPERIEGDVTAGIRLTGPADDPVATVFMDPAGSQANALSYLLRGRALDAGAGDANMTSMLIGLGLAQSGKLVGEIGQAFGVEDLTLDTSGAGDEQKVEVSGYILPDLEVKYGVGIFDAIGVFTVRYRLMQDLYLEAVSGVDQAVDLLYQFEIK
;
A
#
# COMPACT_ATOMS: atom_id res chain seq x y z
N MET A 1 -117.34 -9.00 -89.49
CA MET A 1 -116.12 -9.82 -89.37
C MET A 1 -115.78 -9.97 -87.89
N SER A 2 -116.30 -11.00 -87.18
CA SER A 2 -115.90 -11.23 -85.78
C SER A 2 -116.23 -12.65 -85.28
N ARG A 3 -115.42 -13.63 -85.70
CA ARG A 3 -115.27 -14.91 -84.99
C ARG A 3 -113.81 -15.42 -84.95
N TRP A 4 -112.94 -14.87 -85.80
CA TRP A 4 -111.54 -15.29 -85.90
C TRP A 4 -110.63 -14.62 -84.85
N LEU A 5 -110.88 -13.36 -84.48
CA LEU A 5 -110.07 -12.63 -83.48
C LEU A 5 -110.14 -13.26 -82.07
N VAL A 6 -111.32 -13.73 -81.64
CA VAL A 6 -111.52 -14.29 -80.28
C VAL A 6 -110.77 -15.61 -80.08
N ARG A 7 -110.64 -16.43 -81.14
CA ARG A 7 -109.91 -17.71 -81.06
C ARG A 7 -108.39 -17.50 -81.04
N LEU A 8 -107.88 -16.50 -81.77
CA LEU A 8 -106.48 -16.12 -81.71
C LEU A 8 -106.11 -15.54 -80.35
N THR A 9 -106.96 -14.71 -79.74
CA THR A 9 -106.70 -14.20 -78.39
C THR A 9 -106.74 -15.29 -77.32
N PHE A 10 -107.61 -16.31 -77.44
CA PHE A 10 -107.68 -17.41 -76.46
C PHE A 10 -106.52 -18.39 -76.58
N ILE A 11 -106.06 -18.69 -77.81
CA ILE A 11 -104.86 -19.51 -78.05
C ILE A 11 -103.60 -18.73 -77.64
N ALA A 12 -103.55 -17.42 -77.88
CA ALA A 12 -102.47 -16.58 -77.38
C ALA A 12 -102.47 -16.52 -75.84
N LEU A 13 -103.64 -16.40 -75.19
CA LEU A 13 -103.74 -16.40 -73.73
C LEU A 13 -103.36 -17.74 -73.11
N ILE A 14 -103.80 -18.87 -73.66
CA ILE A 14 -103.38 -20.21 -73.19
C ILE A 14 -101.90 -20.42 -73.46
N GLY A 15 -101.40 -20.01 -74.63
CA GLY A 15 -99.98 -20.05 -74.97
C GLY A 15 -99.14 -19.21 -74.01
N ILE A 16 -99.60 -18.01 -73.65
CA ILE A 16 -98.97 -17.14 -72.65
C ILE A 16 -99.08 -17.77 -71.26
N PHE A 17 -100.23 -18.33 -70.84
CA PHE A 17 -100.39 -18.91 -69.50
C PHE A 17 -99.59 -20.20 -69.34
N SER A 18 -99.51 -21.04 -70.38
CA SER A 18 -98.64 -22.21 -70.42
C SER A 18 -97.17 -21.79 -70.45
N LEU A 19 -96.81 -20.74 -71.19
CA LEU A 19 -95.46 -20.20 -71.21
C LEU A 19 -95.08 -19.65 -69.83
N VAL A 20 -95.96 -18.88 -69.19
CA VAL A 20 -95.77 -18.34 -67.83
C VAL A 20 -95.69 -19.47 -66.81
N GLY A 21 -96.52 -20.52 -66.92
CA GLY A 21 -96.46 -21.69 -66.05
C GLY A 21 -95.19 -22.52 -66.22
N LEU A 22 -94.68 -22.65 -67.45
CA LEU A 22 -93.44 -23.37 -67.77
C LEU A 22 -92.21 -22.55 -67.36
N VAL A 23 -92.25 -21.22 -67.53
CA VAL A 23 -91.26 -20.28 -67.01
C VAL A 23 -91.26 -20.27 -65.48
N ALA A 24 -92.43 -20.26 -64.83
CA ALA A 24 -92.53 -20.36 -63.36
C ALA A 24 -92.01 -21.71 -62.85
N ALA A 25 -92.35 -22.83 -63.50
CA ALA A 25 -91.80 -24.13 -63.15
C ALA A 25 -90.27 -24.18 -63.34
N ALA A 26 -89.73 -23.60 -64.41
CA ALA A 26 -88.28 -23.51 -64.61
C ALA A 26 -87.61 -22.63 -63.54
N LEU A 27 -88.22 -21.54 -63.13
CA LEU A 27 -87.60 -20.61 -62.19
C LEU A 27 -87.71 -21.06 -60.72
N PHE A 28 -88.78 -21.77 -60.32
CA PHE A 28 -89.06 -22.15 -58.93
C PHE A 28 -88.83 -23.63 -58.60
N THR A 29 -88.37 -24.46 -59.54
CA THR A 29 -88.10 -25.89 -59.29
C THR A 29 -86.64 -26.29 -59.57
N PRO A 30 -86.16 -27.41 -59.00
CA PRO A 30 -84.80 -27.92 -59.26
C PRO A 30 -84.53 -28.24 -60.73
N VAL A 31 -85.57 -28.56 -61.50
CA VAL A 31 -85.42 -28.91 -62.92
C VAL A 31 -84.87 -27.74 -63.72
N GLY A 32 -85.34 -26.51 -63.47
CA GLY A 32 -84.83 -25.37 -64.22
C GLY A 32 -83.46 -24.89 -63.77
N LEU A 33 -83.05 -25.14 -62.52
CA LEU A 33 -81.66 -24.97 -62.09
C LEU A 33 -80.73 -25.92 -62.86
N GLN A 34 -81.08 -27.20 -62.97
CA GLN A 34 -80.27 -28.16 -63.73
C GLN A 34 -80.22 -27.84 -65.24
N VAL A 35 -81.33 -27.39 -65.84
CA VAL A 35 -81.34 -26.94 -67.24
C VAL A 35 -80.51 -25.65 -67.41
N GLY A 36 -80.59 -24.73 -66.45
CA GLY A 36 -79.78 -23.51 -66.41
C GLY A 36 -78.29 -23.80 -66.30
N LEU A 37 -77.90 -24.73 -65.43
CA LEU A 37 -76.52 -25.19 -65.27
C LEU A 37 -76.02 -25.93 -66.51
N TRP A 38 -76.83 -26.83 -67.10
CA TRP A 38 -76.49 -27.46 -68.36
C TRP A 38 -76.25 -26.43 -69.46
N GLY A 39 -77.10 -25.39 -69.54
CA GLY A 39 -76.94 -24.28 -70.47
C GLY A 39 -75.68 -23.45 -70.20
N ALA A 40 -75.38 -23.16 -68.93
CA ALA A 40 -74.21 -22.41 -68.52
C ALA A 40 -72.91 -23.17 -68.82
N GLN A 41 -72.83 -24.47 -68.49
CA GLN A 41 -71.68 -25.33 -68.82
C GLN A 41 -71.51 -25.53 -70.34
N LYS A 42 -72.61 -25.47 -71.11
CA LYS A 42 -72.55 -25.50 -72.58
C LYS A 42 -72.04 -24.19 -73.18
N ALA A 43 -72.43 -23.05 -72.61
CA ALA A 43 -72.00 -21.73 -73.05
C ALA A 43 -70.56 -21.43 -72.62
N LEU A 44 -70.15 -21.95 -71.46
CA LEU A 44 -68.82 -21.82 -70.88
C LEU A 44 -68.24 -23.22 -70.65
N PRO A 45 -67.54 -23.81 -71.64
CA PRO A 45 -66.95 -25.14 -71.52
C PRO A 45 -65.95 -25.28 -70.37
N ALA A 46 -65.38 -24.16 -69.92
CA ALA A 46 -64.49 -24.04 -68.78
C ALA A 46 -65.19 -24.21 -67.42
N LEU A 47 -66.51 -24.04 -67.35
CA LEU A 47 -67.30 -24.14 -66.12
C LEU A 47 -67.79 -25.58 -65.90
N SER A 48 -67.53 -26.13 -64.72
CA SER A 48 -68.07 -27.39 -64.24
C SER A 48 -68.61 -27.26 -62.81
N VAL A 49 -69.67 -27.99 -62.50
CA VAL A 49 -70.33 -28.02 -61.19
C VAL A 49 -70.69 -29.46 -60.90
N ASP A 50 -70.21 -30.01 -59.78
CA ASP A 50 -70.40 -31.41 -59.41
C ASP A 50 -71.84 -31.73 -58.99
N ASN A 51 -72.42 -30.91 -58.11
CA ASN A 51 -73.78 -31.07 -57.62
C ASN A 51 -74.49 -29.71 -57.47
N ALA A 52 -75.81 -29.70 -57.65
CA ALA A 52 -76.63 -28.50 -57.52
C ALA A 52 -78.02 -28.80 -56.97
N GLU A 53 -78.40 -28.09 -55.92
CA GLU A 53 -79.68 -28.22 -55.24
C GLU A 53 -80.38 -26.85 -55.12
N GLY A 54 -81.72 -26.85 -55.11
CA GLY A 54 -82.52 -25.62 -54.96
C GLY A 54 -83.25 -25.19 -56.23
N SER A 55 -83.51 -23.90 -56.39
CA SER A 55 -84.16 -23.32 -57.57
C SER A 55 -83.55 -21.98 -57.97
N LEU A 56 -83.74 -21.55 -59.22
CA LEU A 56 -83.15 -20.31 -59.72
C LEU A 56 -83.66 -19.05 -59.00
N LEU A 57 -84.92 -19.02 -58.52
CA LEU A 57 -85.52 -17.84 -57.89
C LEU A 57 -85.68 -17.89 -56.37
N THR A 58 -85.63 -19.06 -55.74
CA THR A 58 -85.69 -19.17 -54.27
C THR A 58 -84.31 -19.36 -53.64
N GLY A 59 -83.28 -19.54 -54.47
CA GLY A 59 -81.92 -19.81 -54.05
C GLY A 59 -81.48 -21.25 -54.31
N PHE A 60 -80.16 -21.42 -54.43
CA PHE A 60 -79.52 -22.67 -54.78
C PHE A 60 -78.15 -22.82 -54.11
N VAL A 61 -77.74 -24.07 -53.91
CA VAL A 61 -76.41 -24.45 -53.45
C VAL A 61 -75.73 -25.24 -54.55
N LEU A 62 -74.55 -24.80 -54.97
CA LEU A 62 -73.66 -25.48 -55.88
C LEU A 62 -72.50 -26.06 -55.08
N GLN A 63 -72.14 -27.31 -55.34
CA GLN A 63 -70.98 -27.96 -54.75
C GLN A 63 -69.98 -28.33 -55.85
N GLY A 64 -68.69 -28.20 -55.55
CA GLY A 64 -67.61 -28.50 -56.49
C GLY A 64 -67.67 -27.63 -57.74
N VAL A 65 -67.77 -26.32 -57.57
CA VAL A 65 -67.74 -25.37 -58.70
C VAL A 65 -66.30 -25.21 -59.13
N ARG A 66 -66.00 -25.51 -60.40
CA ARG A 66 -64.67 -25.26 -60.99
C ARG A 66 -64.81 -24.51 -62.30
N TYR A 67 -64.01 -23.48 -62.48
CA TYR A 67 -63.89 -22.73 -63.71
C TYR A 67 -62.41 -22.69 -64.09
N ASP A 68 -62.04 -23.35 -65.19
CA ASP A 68 -60.65 -23.50 -65.63
C ASP A 68 -60.51 -22.97 -67.07
N ASP A 69 -59.96 -21.76 -67.19
CA ASP A 69 -59.69 -21.06 -68.43
C ASP A 69 -58.19 -20.68 -68.50
N ALA A 70 -57.69 -20.32 -69.69
CA ALA A 70 -56.27 -20.08 -69.94
C ALA A 70 -55.62 -19.00 -69.06
N GLN A 71 -56.41 -18.10 -68.47
CA GLN A 71 -55.93 -17.00 -67.62
C GLN A 71 -56.48 -17.04 -66.18
N LEU A 72 -57.47 -17.89 -65.89
CA LEU A 72 -58.22 -17.89 -64.65
C LEU A 72 -58.56 -19.33 -64.22
N GLN A 73 -58.09 -19.73 -63.05
CA GLN A 73 -58.49 -20.97 -62.38
C GLN A 73 -59.25 -20.64 -61.10
N LEU A 74 -60.54 -20.98 -61.05
CA LEU A 74 -61.37 -20.81 -59.86
C LEU A 74 -61.89 -22.17 -59.42
N ASN A 75 -61.71 -22.51 -58.15
CA ASN A 75 -62.39 -23.63 -57.50
C ASN A 75 -63.14 -23.12 -56.26
N ALA A 76 -64.34 -23.62 -56.02
CA ALA A 76 -65.09 -23.40 -54.78
C ALA A 76 -65.69 -24.73 -54.32
N LYS A 77 -65.45 -25.12 -53.05
CA LYS A 77 -66.05 -26.34 -52.47
C LYS A 77 -67.57 -26.23 -52.47
N GLN A 78 -68.08 -25.06 -52.07
CA GLN A 78 -69.50 -24.79 -51.99
C GLN A 78 -69.79 -23.32 -52.29
N LEU A 79 -70.88 -23.06 -53.02
CA LEU A 79 -71.43 -21.73 -53.28
C LEU A 79 -72.92 -21.77 -52.98
N ASN A 80 -73.39 -20.89 -52.11
CA ASN A 80 -74.77 -20.79 -51.68
C ASN A 80 -75.30 -19.38 -51.99
N LEU A 81 -76.41 -19.31 -52.72
CA LEU A 81 -77.10 -18.07 -53.04
C LEU A 81 -78.57 -18.19 -52.65
N VAL A 82 -79.05 -17.35 -51.73
CA VAL A 82 -80.46 -17.27 -51.32
C VAL A 82 -81.05 -15.95 -51.79
N ILE A 83 -82.02 -16.01 -52.70
CA ILE A 83 -82.68 -14.83 -53.28
C ILE A 83 -84.05 -14.64 -52.62
N GLN A 84 -84.36 -13.40 -52.24
CA GLN A 84 -85.62 -13.07 -51.60
C GLN A 84 -86.70 -12.74 -52.65
N GLY A 85 -87.70 -13.61 -52.78
CA GLY A 85 -88.77 -13.44 -53.77
C GLY A 85 -89.67 -12.21 -53.58
N LYS A 86 -89.64 -11.55 -52.41
CA LYS A 86 -90.43 -10.32 -52.16
C LYS A 86 -90.00 -9.16 -53.06
N CYS A 87 -88.73 -9.13 -53.46
CA CYS A 87 -88.21 -8.09 -54.34
C CYS A 87 -88.57 -8.31 -55.81
N LEU A 88 -89.16 -9.43 -56.22
CA LEU A 88 -89.60 -9.65 -57.62
C LEU A 88 -90.71 -8.70 -58.09
N LEU A 89 -91.43 -8.05 -57.15
CA LEU A 89 -92.46 -7.05 -57.44
C LEU A 89 -91.90 -5.62 -57.55
N THR A 90 -90.62 -5.44 -57.25
CA THR A 90 -89.87 -4.18 -57.33
C THR A 90 -88.66 -4.37 -58.25
N PRO A 91 -88.18 -3.36 -58.97
CA PRO A 91 -87.01 -3.51 -59.84
C PRO A 91 -85.70 -3.53 -59.02
N ALA A 92 -85.52 -4.49 -58.11
CA ALA A 92 -84.34 -4.64 -57.24
C ALA A 92 -83.94 -6.12 -57.06
N LEU A 93 -82.65 -6.38 -56.87
CA LEU A 93 -82.08 -7.70 -56.58
C LEU A 93 -81.79 -7.79 -55.08
N CYS A 94 -82.57 -8.61 -54.36
CA CYS A 94 -82.39 -8.86 -52.94
C CYS A 94 -81.85 -10.27 -52.71
N ILE A 95 -80.63 -10.35 -52.24
CA ILE A 95 -79.94 -11.57 -51.84
C ILE A 95 -79.93 -11.59 -50.31
N ASP A 96 -80.66 -12.54 -49.72
CA ASP A 96 -80.70 -12.72 -48.28
C ASP A 96 -79.37 -13.31 -47.76
N GLN A 97 -78.77 -14.23 -48.54
CA GLN A 97 -77.50 -14.85 -48.19
C GLN A 97 -76.65 -15.15 -49.42
N LEU A 98 -75.39 -14.73 -49.43
CA LEU A 98 -74.37 -15.11 -50.40
C LEU A 98 -73.17 -15.73 -49.66
N ALA A 99 -73.01 -17.04 -49.71
CA ALA A 99 -71.90 -17.70 -49.03
C ALA A 99 -71.06 -18.54 -49.99
N ALA A 100 -69.73 -18.53 -49.81
CA ALA A 100 -68.85 -19.47 -50.48
C ALA A 100 -67.81 -20.02 -49.49
N GLU A 101 -67.45 -21.28 -49.67
CA GLU A 101 -66.49 -21.98 -48.81
C GLU A 101 -65.42 -22.67 -49.65
N GLY A 102 -64.16 -22.56 -49.19
CA GLY A 102 -63.01 -23.21 -49.83
C GLY A 102 -62.77 -22.68 -51.24
N VAL A 103 -62.71 -21.36 -51.39
CA VAL A 103 -62.53 -20.71 -52.70
C VAL A 103 -61.04 -20.54 -52.98
N THR A 104 -60.54 -21.14 -54.06
CA THR A 104 -59.19 -20.88 -54.56
C THR A 104 -59.27 -20.20 -55.92
N LEU A 105 -58.70 -19.01 -56.06
CA LEU A 105 -58.64 -18.27 -57.32
C LEU A 105 -57.18 -18.08 -57.72
N ASP A 106 -56.76 -18.54 -58.88
CA ASP A 106 -55.45 -18.24 -59.46
C ASP A 106 -55.66 -17.49 -60.79
N MET A 107 -55.09 -16.29 -60.89
CA MET A 107 -55.24 -15.41 -62.04
C MET A 107 -53.87 -14.97 -62.55
N SER A 108 -53.65 -15.18 -63.85
CA SER A 108 -52.50 -14.65 -64.57
C SER A 108 -52.92 -13.40 -65.33
N LEU A 109 -52.31 -12.26 -65.00
CA LEU A 109 -52.53 -11.01 -65.73
C LEU A 109 -51.59 -10.95 -66.94
N PRO A 110 -52.05 -10.52 -68.13
CA PRO A 110 -51.15 -10.18 -69.23
C PRO A 110 -50.25 -9.00 -68.82
N ALA A 111 -49.00 -8.98 -69.30
CA ALA A 111 -48.08 -7.86 -69.06
C ALA A 111 -48.72 -6.56 -69.57
N SER A 112 -48.97 -5.63 -68.66
CA SER A 112 -49.50 -4.32 -69.02
C SER A 112 -48.41 -3.57 -69.79
N GLU A 113 -48.69 -3.20 -71.05
CA GLU A 113 -47.88 -2.18 -71.73
C GLU A 113 -48.06 -0.88 -70.94
N GLU A 114 -46.95 -0.21 -70.60
CA GLU A 114 -46.95 1.08 -69.92
C GLU A 114 -47.60 2.13 -70.83
N ASP A 115 -48.91 2.32 -70.68
CA ASP A 115 -49.62 3.44 -71.26
C ASP A 115 -49.22 4.73 -70.54
N THR A 116 -48.82 5.73 -71.32
CA THR A 116 -48.58 7.10 -70.86
C THR A 116 -49.85 7.68 -70.20
N PRO A 117 -49.75 8.39 -69.07
CA PRO A 117 -50.92 8.95 -68.41
C PRO A 117 -51.58 9.99 -69.34
N SER A 118 -52.87 9.81 -69.62
CA SER A 118 -53.69 10.80 -70.30
C SER A 118 -54.24 11.80 -69.28
N GLU A 119 -53.91 13.08 -69.46
CA GLU A 119 -54.64 14.20 -68.85
C GLU A 119 -56.09 14.16 -69.36
N ASP A 120 -57.07 14.24 -68.45
CA ASP A 120 -58.52 14.17 -68.69
C ASP A 120 -59.15 12.78 -68.91
N ALA A 121 -58.91 11.84 -67.99
CA ALA A 121 -59.79 10.68 -67.81
C ALA A 121 -60.87 10.97 -66.75
N SER A 122 -61.95 11.67 -67.12
CA SER A 122 -63.17 11.66 -66.30
C SER A 122 -63.75 10.24 -66.31
N THR A 123 -63.54 9.48 -65.25
CA THR A 123 -64.10 8.13 -65.12
C THR A 123 -65.63 8.22 -65.03
N PRO A 124 -66.38 7.51 -65.89
CA PRO A 124 -67.83 7.55 -65.83
C PRO A 124 -68.32 6.99 -64.49
N ALA A 125 -69.24 7.71 -63.84
CA ALA A 125 -69.82 7.28 -62.57
C ALA A 125 -70.46 5.88 -62.71
N ILE A 126 -70.04 4.96 -61.85
CA ILE A 126 -70.54 3.58 -61.84
C ILE A 126 -71.86 3.58 -61.09
N GLN A 127 -72.96 3.42 -61.83
CA GLN A 127 -74.29 3.28 -61.25
C GLN A 127 -74.77 1.84 -61.36
N ALA A 128 -75.35 1.33 -60.27
CA ALA A 128 -76.05 0.07 -60.24
C ALA A 128 -77.27 0.15 -61.19
N PRO A 129 -77.35 -0.66 -62.27
CA PRO A 129 -78.48 -0.63 -63.19
C PRO A 129 -79.82 -1.03 -62.52
N LEU A 130 -79.72 -1.71 -61.37
CA LEU A 130 -80.81 -2.01 -60.44
C LEU A 130 -80.22 -2.06 -59.01
N PRO A 131 -80.95 -1.65 -57.96
CA PRO A 131 -80.47 -1.76 -56.57
C PRO A 131 -80.15 -3.21 -56.21
N ILE A 132 -78.95 -3.44 -55.66
CA ILE A 132 -78.47 -4.75 -55.21
C ILE A 132 -78.35 -4.72 -53.69
N HIS A 133 -79.13 -5.53 -52.99
CA HIS A 133 -79.04 -5.69 -51.54
C HIS A 133 -78.58 -7.09 -51.22
N VAL A 134 -77.39 -7.23 -50.61
CA VAL A 134 -76.88 -8.46 -50.03
C VAL A 134 -76.92 -8.30 -48.52
N ASN A 135 -77.94 -8.87 -47.87
CA ASN A 135 -78.14 -8.71 -46.43
C ASN A 135 -77.06 -9.41 -45.62
N ALA A 136 -76.58 -10.56 -46.10
CA ALA A 136 -75.48 -11.31 -45.50
C ALA A 136 -74.62 -11.94 -46.60
N PHE A 137 -73.32 -11.71 -46.56
CA PHE A 137 -72.32 -12.52 -47.25
C PHE A 137 -71.41 -13.24 -46.24
N ALA A 138 -70.93 -14.43 -46.61
CA ALA A 138 -69.99 -15.21 -45.80
C ALA A 138 -69.03 -16.01 -46.69
N PHE A 139 -67.77 -15.58 -46.75
CA PHE A 139 -66.71 -16.19 -47.54
C PHE A 139 -65.67 -16.81 -46.62
N ASN A 140 -65.66 -18.13 -46.54
CA ASN A 140 -64.80 -18.90 -45.64
C ASN A 140 -63.74 -19.66 -46.41
N GLU A 141 -62.53 -19.76 -45.85
CA GLU A 141 -61.37 -20.44 -46.44
C GLU A 141 -61.11 -19.98 -47.89
N VAL A 142 -60.82 -18.70 -48.07
CA VAL A 142 -60.54 -18.17 -49.42
C VAL A 142 -59.05 -17.97 -49.59
N ALA A 143 -58.52 -18.36 -50.74
CA ALA A 143 -57.14 -18.10 -51.16
C ALA A 143 -57.15 -17.59 -52.60
N ILE A 144 -56.56 -16.43 -52.83
CA ILE A 144 -56.50 -15.73 -54.10
C ILE A 144 -55.03 -15.52 -54.44
N GLN A 145 -54.61 -15.99 -55.61
CA GLN A 145 -53.30 -15.76 -56.19
C GLN A 145 -53.48 -14.90 -57.44
N VAL A 146 -52.84 -13.74 -57.50
CA VAL A 146 -52.87 -12.87 -58.68
C VAL A 146 -51.45 -12.38 -58.96
N ALA A 147 -50.91 -12.70 -60.14
CA ALA A 147 -49.61 -12.18 -60.60
C ALA A 147 -48.47 -12.28 -59.55
N GLY A 148 -48.37 -13.42 -58.85
CA GLY A 148 -47.34 -13.68 -57.83
C GLY A 148 -47.66 -13.18 -56.42
N GLN A 149 -48.77 -12.46 -56.22
CA GLN A 149 -49.28 -12.06 -54.90
C GLN A 149 -50.27 -13.11 -54.38
N SER A 150 -50.17 -13.48 -53.11
CA SER A 150 -51.15 -14.36 -52.45
C SER A 150 -51.93 -13.58 -51.40
N VAL A 151 -53.26 -13.72 -51.41
CA VAL A 151 -54.18 -13.15 -50.42
C VAL A 151 -55.07 -14.28 -49.94
N SER A 152 -55.03 -14.60 -48.66
CA SER A 152 -55.88 -15.65 -48.10
C SER A 152 -56.53 -15.21 -46.80
N TRP A 153 -57.69 -15.76 -46.47
CA TRP A 153 -58.34 -15.51 -45.20
C TRP A 153 -59.19 -16.68 -44.73
N HIS A 154 -59.39 -16.76 -43.41
CA HIS A 154 -60.20 -17.82 -42.81
C HIS A 154 -61.70 -17.52 -42.92
N GLN A 155 -62.12 -16.30 -42.58
CA GLN A 155 -63.52 -15.92 -42.56
C GLN A 155 -63.69 -14.44 -42.94
N LEU A 156 -64.64 -14.16 -43.82
CA LEU A 156 -65.07 -12.81 -44.19
C LEU A 156 -66.60 -12.80 -44.24
N GLN A 157 -67.24 -12.08 -43.31
CA GLN A 157 -68.70 -12.02 -43.21
C GLN A 157 -69.16 -10.56 -43.08
N GLY A 158 -70.31 -10.23 -43.67
CA GLY A 158 -70.85 -8.87 -43.61
C GLY A 158 -72.10 -8.70 -44.45
N GLY A 159 -72.45 -7.46 -44.78
CA GLY A 159 -73.55 -7.13 -45.70
C GLY A 159 -73.11 -6.04 -46.67
N VAL A 160 -73.67 -6.03 -47.88
CA VAL A 160 -73.37 -4.99 -48.87
C VAL A 160 -74.63 -4.53 -49.60
N HIS A 161 -74.82 -3.22 -49.68
CA HIS A 161 -75.94 -2.59 -50.38
C HIS A 161 -75.40 -1.64 -51.45
N PHE A 162 -75.73 -1.90 -52.71
CA PHE A 162 -75.35 -1.04 -53.83
C PHE A 162 -76.60 -0.40 -54.44
N VAL A 163 -76.84 0.88 -54.15
CA VAL A 163 -78.03 1.62 -54.57
C VAL A 163 -77.62 2.90 -55.27
N GLY A 164 -78.02 3.05 -56.53
CA GLY A 164 -77.60 4.18 -57.35
C GLY A 164 -76.09 4.12 -57.58
N ASP A 165 -75.36 5.11 -57.08
CA ASP A 165 -73.89 5.19 -57.11
C ASP A 165 -73.24 4.86 -55.76
N THR A 166 -74.02 4.52 -54.73
CA THR A 166 -73.52 4.33 -53.36
C THR A 166 -73.47 2.85 -52.98
N LEU A 167 -72.27 2.39 -52.62
CA LEU A 167 -71.96 1.06 -52.10
C LEU A 167 -71.74 1.15 -50.59
N THR A 168 -72.72 0.73 -49.80
CA THR A 168 -72.65 0.66 -48.35
C THR A 168 -72.25 -0.74 -47.90
N LEU A 169 -71.14 -0.84 -47.16
CA LEU A 169 -70.67 -2.03 -46.47
C LEU A 169 -71.21 -1.98 -45.03
N SER A 170 -72.16 -2.87 -44.73
CA SER A 170 -72.69 -3.10 -43.37
C SER A 170 -71.60 -3.71 -42.47
N PRO A 171 -71.81 -3.84 -41.14
CA PRO A 171 -70.80 -4.36 -40.23
C PRO A 171 -70.18 -5.66 -40.74
N THR A 172 -68.88 -5.61 -41.02
CA THR A 172 -68.13 -6.66 -41.69
C THR A 172 -66.98 -7.13 -40.80
N ASP A 173 -66.92 -8.43 -40.53
CA ASP A 173 -65.83 -9.07 -39.81
C ASP A 173 -64.93 -9.84 -40.79
N TRP A 174 -63.63 -9.59 -40.72
CA TRP A 174 -62.60 -10.27 -41.50
C TRP A 174 -61.56 -10.87 -40.55
N GLN A 175 -61.33 -12.18 -40.61
CA GLN A 175 -60.45 -12.89 -39.70
C GLN A 175 -59.34 -13.62 -40.45
N GLN A 176 -58.13 -13.57 -39.88
CA GLN A 176 -56.94 -14.27 -40.33
C GLN A 176 -56.56 -13.96 -41.78
N LEU A 177 -56.59 -12.68 -42.14
CA LEU A 177 -56.11 -12.23 -43.46
C LEU A 177 -54.59 -12.38 -43.55
N VAL A 178 -54.11 -13.13 -44.52
CA VAL A 178 -52.69 -13.26 -44.86
C VAL A 178 -52.47 -12.72 -46.27
N VAL A 179 -51.64 -11.69 -46.40
CA VAL A 179 -51.24 -11.09 -47.67
C VAL A 179 -49.75 -11.32 -47.87
N SER A 180 -49.35 -12.11 -48.87
CA SER A 180 -47.96 -12.24 -49.31
C SER A 180 -47.77 -11.49 -50.62
N LEU A 181 -46.86 -10.52 -50.61
CA LEU A 181 -46.45 -9.80 -51.81
C LEU A 181 -45.13 -10.39 -52.33
N PRO A 182 -44.90 -10.40 -53.66
CA PRO A 182 -43.64 -10.87 -54.22
C PRO A 182 -42.51 -9.97 -53.71
N SER A 183 -41.50 -10.58 -53.08
CA SER A 183 -40.28 -9.90 -52.70
C SER A 183 -39.49 -9.60 -53.98
N ASN A 184 -39.48 -8.33 -54.40
CA ASN A 184 -38.54 -7.83 -55.42
C ASN A 184 -37.14 -7.83 -54.79
N THR A 185 -36.57 -9.02 -54.65
CA THR A 185 -35.15 -9.19 -54.36
C THR A 185 -34.47 -9.43 -55.69
N GLU A 186 -34.30 -8.37 -56.49
CA GLU A 186 -33.02 -8.28 -57.17
C GLU A 186 -31.96 -8.37 -56.06
N PRO A 187 -30.92 -9.20 -56.19
CA PRO A 187 -29.81 -9.16 -55.26
C PRO A 187 -29.20 -7.78 -55.38
N GLN A 188 -29.60 -6.85 -54.51
CA GLN A 188 -28.71 -5.80 -54.09
C GLN A 188 -27.50 -6.54 -53.54
N GLU A 189 -26.44 -6.59 -54.35
CA GLU A 189 -25.10 -6.75 -53.82
C GLU A 189 -25.04 -5.86 -52.60
N ASN A 190 -24.78 -6.49 -51.46
CA ASN A 190 -24.36 -5.83 -50.24
C ASN A 190 -23.18 -4.93 -50.62
N THR A 191 -23.51 -3.69 -50.96
CA THR A 191 -22.59 -2.61 -50.83
C THR A 191 -22.64 -2.28 -49.35
N ASP A 192 -21.80 -3.00 -48.60
CA ASP A 192 -21.11 -2.41 -47.46
C ASP A 192 -20.33 -1.20 -47.99
N GLN A 193 -21.04 -0.14 -48.38
CA GLN A 193 -20.48 1.20 -48.45
C GLN A 193 -20.37 1.64 -47.00
N ALA A 194 -19.25 1.24 -46.41
CA ALA A 194 -18.64 1.99 -45.35
C ALA A 194 -18.72 3.48 -45.70
N VAL A 195 -19.32 4.24 -44.78
CA VAL A 195 -19.24 5.69 -44.70
C VAL A 195 -17.79 6.10 -45.00
N GLY A 196 -17.52 6.73 -46.15
CA GLY A 196 -16.20 7.33 -46.38
C GLY A 196 -15.61 7.35 -47.78
N LYS A 197 -16.30 6.98 -48.87
CA LYS A 197 -15.75 7.20 -50.23
C LYS A 197 -16.79 7.82 -51.18
N PRO A 198 -16.62 9.08 -51.61
CA PRO A 198 -17.43 9.63 -52.69
C PRO A 198 -16.97 9.02 -54.00
N ASP A 199 -17.83 8.22 -54.64
CA ASP A 199 -17.63 7.87 -56.04
C ASP A 199 -17.73 9.16 -56.87
N SER A 200 -16.68 9.44 -57.62
CA SER A 200 -16.58 10.55 -58.55
C SER A 200 -17.53 10.34 -59.73
N ALA A 201 -18.80 10.67 -59.51
CA ALA A 201 -19.79 10.96 -60.55
C ALA A 201 -20.29 12.39 -60.32
N GLU A 202 -20.37 13.16 -61.41
CA GLU A 202 -20.76 14.58 -61.42
C GLU A 202 -21.93 14.85 -60.47
N ALA A 203 -21.70 15.77 -59.51
CA ALA A 203 -22.67 16.16 -58.51
C ALA A 203 -23.98 16.60 -59.18
N SER A 204 -24.98 15.72 -59.13
CA SER A 204 -26.36 16.14 -59.31
C SER A 204 -26.67 17.21 -58.25
N PRO A 205 -27.43 18.27 -58.59
CA PRO A 205 -27.62 19.40 -57.71
C PRO A 205 -28.17 18.96 -56.33
N PRO A 206 -27.91 19.77 -55.27
CA PRO A 206 -28.44 19.50 -53.94
C PRO A 206 -29.94 19.25 -54.05
N TRP A 207 -30.42 18.27 -53.28
CA TRP A 207 -31.82 17.86 -53.18
C TRP A 207 -32.74 19.06 -53.39
N HIS A 208 -33.61 19.03 -54.40
CA HIS A 208 -34.57 20.08 -54.67
C HIS A 208 -35.96 19.53 -54.41
N TYR A 209 -36.77 20.26 -53.64
CA TYR A 209 -38.17 19.94 -53.45
C TYR A 209 -38.99 20.65 -54.54
N PRO A 210 -39.47 19.95 -55.58
CA PRO A 210 -40.21 20.57 -56.67
C PRO A 210 -41.62 21.04 -56.28
N GLY A 211 -42.07 20.71 -55.07
CA GLY A 211 -43.49 20.77 -54.69
C GLY A 211 -44.21 19.47 -55.07
N LEU A 212 -45.27 19.13 -54.34
CA LEU A 212 -46.14 18.01 -54.71
C LEU A 212 -47.06 18.40 -55.86
N GLU A 213 -47.08 17.60 -56.93
CA GLU A 213 -48.13 17.65 -57.93
C GLU A 213 -49.31 16.79 -57.47
N LEU A 214 -50.47 17.43 -57.27
CA LEU A 214 -51.68 16.75 -56.81
C LEU A 214 -52.59 16.40 -57.99
N PRO A 215 -52.81 15.09 -58.29
CA PRO A 215 -53.88 14.71 -59.20
C PRO A 215 -55.23 14.95 -58.52
N THR A 216 -56.31 15.14 -59.29
CA THR A 216 -57.65 15.02 -58.70
C THR A 216 -58.00 13.54 -58.60
N VAL A 217 -58.27 13.06 -57.38
CA VAL A 217 -58.70 11.68 -57.15
C VAL A 217 -60.19 11.72 -56.84
N ALA A 218 -60.99 11.26 -57.79
CA ALA A 218 -62.44 11.10 -57.62
C ALA A 218 -62.79 9.63 -57.80
N LEU A 219 -63.41 9.03 -56.79
CA LEU A 219 -63.93 7.68 -56.90
C LEU A 219 -65.21 7.68 -57.76
N PRO A 220 -65.31 6.78 -58.75
CA PRO A 220 -66.46 6.73 -59.65
C PRO A 220 -67.73 6.17 -58.98
N LEU A 221 -67.64 5.70 -57.73
CA LEU A 221 -68.76 5.28 -56.89
C LEU A 221 -68.52 5.74 -55.44
N ALA A 222 -69.59 6.06 -54.71
CA ALA A 222 -69.51 6.41 -53.30
C ALA A 222 -69.43 5.13 -52.45
N ILE A 223 -68.46 5.03 -51.55
CA ILE A 223 -68.28 3.89 -50.64
C ILE A 223 -68.58 4.35 -49.22
N GLU A 224 -69.48 3.67 -48.53
CA GLU A 224 -69.77 3.92 -47.12
C GLU A 224 -69.47 2.63 -46.34
N VAL A 225 -68.65 2.73 -45.29
CA VAL A 225 -68.27 1.60 -44.44
C VAL A 225 -68.82 1.87 -43.05
N GLU A 226 -69.91 1.20 -42.68
CA GLU A 226 -70.51 1.35 -41.34
C GLU A 226 -69.54 0.88 -40.26
N GLN A 227 -68.97 -0.32 -40.45
CA GLN A 227 -67.94 -0.87 -39.60
C GLN A 227 -67.22 -2.03 -40.31
N LEU A 228 -65.89 -2.01 -40.32
CA LEU A 228 -65.05 -3.11 -40.74
C LEU A 228 -64.13 -3.48 -39.58
N HIS A 229 -64.19 -4.74 -39.12
CA HIS A 229 -63.34 -5.27 -38.08
C HIS A 229 -62.44 -6.38 -38.63
N LEU A 230 -61.14 -6.15 -38.65
CA LEU A 230 -60.13 -7.11 -39.08
C LEU A 230 -59.37 -7.66 -37.86
N GLN A 231 -59.29 -8.99 -37.73
CA GLN A 231 -58.58 -9.67 -36.64
C GLN A 231 -57.46 -10.56 -37.16
N ASP A 232 -56.33 -10.56 -36.46
CA ASP A 232 -55.17 -11.42 -36.70
C ASP A 232 -54.69 -11.38 -38.16
N ALA A 233 -54.45 -10.18 -38.69
CA ALA A 233 -53.94 -10.03 -40.05
C ALA A 233 -52.41 -10.10 -40.10
N ARG A 234 -51.88 -10.67 -41.19
CA ARG A 234 -50.45 -10.86 -41.42
C ARG A 234 -50.10 -10.42 -42.83
N ILE A 235 -49.08 -9.58 -42.96
CA ILE A 235 -48.56 -9.09 -44.24
C ILE A 235 -47.10 -9.54 -44.38
N GLU A 236 -46.78 -10.19 -45.50
CA GLU A 236 -45.46 -10.73 -45.81
C GLU A 236 -44.87 -10.01 -47.03
N THR A 237 -43.88 -9.15 -46.79
CA THR A 237 -43.19 -8.32 -47.80
C THR A 237 -41.66 -8.42 -47.72
N GLY A 238 -41.14 -9.49 -47.10
CA GLY A 238 -39.72 -9.69 -46.76
C GLY A 238 -39.46 -9.68 -45.25
N THR A 239 -40.27 -8.92 -44.49
CA THR A 239 -40.43 -9.08 -43.04
C THR A 239 -41.90 -9.36 -42.72
N VAL A 240 -42.17 -10.13 -41.67
CA VAL A 240 -43.54 -10.49 -41.28
C VAL A 240 -44.11 -9.41 -40.38
N GLN A 241 -45.11 -8.68 -40.86
CA GLN A 241 -45.86 -7.70 -40.07
C GLN A 241 -47.16 -8.34 -39.59
N THR A 242 -47.46 -8.21 -38.30
CA THR A 242 -48.69 -8.76 -37.71
C THR A 242 -49.54 -7.64 -37.12
N LEU A 243 -50.84 -7.69 -37.37
CA LEU A 243 -51.85 -6.77 -36.87
C LEU A 243 -52.81 -7.57 -36.00
N SER A 244 -52.89 -7.25 -34.71
CA SER A 244 -53.78 -7.96 -33.78
C SER A 244 -55.24 -7.60 -34.04
N SER A 245 -55.53 -6.31 -34.24
CA SER A 245 -56.86 -5.85 -34.64
C SER A 245 -56.80 -4.56 -35.44
N LEU A 246 -57.75 -4.38 -36.35
CA LEU A 246 -57.99 -3.14 -37.07
C LEU A 246 -59.50 -2.90 -37.14
N SER A 247 -59.92 -1.66 -36.86
CA SER A 247 -61.30 -1.22 -37.01
C SER A 247 -61.36 0.00 -37.93
N LEU A 248 -62.27 0.01 -38.91
CA LEU A 248 -62.48 1.14 -39.82
C LEU A 248 -63.98 1.44 -39.95
N ALA A 249 -64.33 2.71 -39.83
CA ALA A 249 -65.64 3.27 -40.18
C ALA A 249 -65.42 4.62 -40.87
N GLY A 250 -66.18 4.87 -41.94
CA GLY A 250 -66.01 6.09 -42.73
C GLY A 250 -66.71 6.02 -44.09
N SER A 251 -66.55 7.06 -44.89
CA SER A 251 -67.13 7.13 -46.22
C SER A 251 -66.22 7.84 -47.21
N VAL A 252 -66.39 7.52 -48.49
CA VAL A 252 -65.76 8.22 -49.60
C VAL A 252 -66.80 8.51 -50.66
N ARG A 253 -66.98 9.77 -51.06
CA ARG A 253 -67.94 10.18 -52.09
C ARG A 253 -67.29 11.21 -53.01
N GLY A 254 -67.11 10.84 -54.29
CA GLY A 254 -66.34 11.65 -55.24
C GLY A 254 -64.91 11.81 -54.74
N SER A 255 -64.52 13.03 -54.42
CA SER A 255 -63.20 13.35 -53.83
C SER A 255 -63.22 13.55 -52.32
N ALA A 256 -64.38 13.54 -51.66
CA ALA A 256 -64.47 13.68 -50.21
C ALA A 256 -64.29 12.33 -49.51
N VAL A 257 -63.34 12.25 -48.57
CA VAL A 257 -63.03 11.11 -47.71
C VAL A 257 -63.27 11.53 -46.26
N THR A 258 -64.16 10.82 -45.56
CA THR A 258 -64.41 10.98 -44.13
C THR A 258 -64.02 9.69 -43.41
N ILE A 259 -63.18 9.80 -42.39
CA ILE A 259 -62.74 8.72 -41.52
C ILE A 259 -63.38 8.96 -40.15
N ASP A 260 -64.52 8.31 -39.88
CA ASP A 260 -65.22 8.45 -38.60
C ASP A 260 -64.40 7.83 -37.46
N SER A 261 -63.83 6.65 -37.73
CA SER A 261 -62.88 6.00 -36.83
C SER A 261 -61.99 5.02 -37.57
N PHE A 262 -60.69 5.14 -37.38
CA PHE A 262 -59.72 4.12 -37.73
C PHE A 262 -58.89 3.80 -36.49
N SER A 263 -58.75 2.52 -36.14
CA SER A 263 -57.85 2.10 -35.08
C SER A 263 -57.13 0.82 -35.47
N VAL A 264 -55.85 0.72 -35.11
CA VAL A 264 -55.01 -0.44 -35.38
C VAL A 264 -54.16 -0.76 -34.16
N THR A 265 -54.11 -2.04 -33.80
CA THR A 265 -53.28 -2.58 -32.73
C THR A 265 -52.30 -3.59 -33.31
N ALA A 266 -51.02 -3.38 -33.06
CA ALA A 266 -49.94 -4.26 -33.50
C ALA A 266 -48.91 -4.44 -32.36
N PRO A 267 -47.99 -5.43 -32.44
CA PRO A 267 -46.94 -5.60 -31.43
C PRO A 267 -46.07 -4.36 -31.24
N GLN A 268 -45.90 -3.56 -32.30
CA GLN A 268 -45.11 -2.34 -32.28
C GLN A 268 -45.80 -1.19 -31.55
N GLY A 269 -47.13 -1.23 -31.38
CA GLY A 269 -47.88 -0.10 -30.84
C GLY A 269 -49.35 -0.06 -31.20
N THR A 270 -50.03 1.00 -30.77
CA THR A 270 -51.41 1.30 -31.17
C THR A 270 -51.43 2.60 -31.94
N ALA A 271 -52.32 2.71 -32.93
CA ALA A 271 -52.56 3.95 -33.65
C ALA A 271 -54.07 4.12 -33.89
N SER A 272 -54.54 5.36 -33.76
CA SER A 272 -55.90 5.77 -34.12
C SER A 272 -55.86 6.97 -35.05
N LEU A 273 -56.84 7.08 -35.95
CA LEU A 273 -56.97 8.17 -36.91
C LEU A 273 -58.45 8.50 -37.10
N ALA A 274 -58.79 9.78 -37.11
CA ALA A 274 -60.11 10.28 -37.46
C ALA A 274 -59.99 11.62 -38.16
N GLY A 275 -60.93 11.93 -39.06
CA GLY A 275 -60.97 13.21 -39.74
C GLY A 275 -61.44 13.17 -41.19
N ASP A 276 -61.33 14.31 -41.86
CA ASP A 276 -61.83 14.53 -43.21
C ASP A 276 -60.69 14.94 -44.16
N ILE A 277 -60.76 14.51 -45.42
CA ILE A 277 -59.84 14.86 -46.50
C ILE A 277 -60.64 15.08 -47.78
N THR A 278 -60.40 16.16 -48.51
CA THR A 278 -60.96 16.33 -49.87
C THR A 278 -59.85 16.18 -50.89
N LEU A 279 -59.81 15.09 -51.66
CA LEU A 279 -58.77 14.78 -52.65
C LEU A 279 -58.96 15.54 -54.00
N GLU A 280 -59.27 16.84 -53.90
CA GLU A 280 -59.46 17.74 -55.03
C GLU A 280 -58.80 19.11 -54.71
N GLY A 281 -58.24 19.77 -55.72
CA GLY A 281 -57.53 21.04 -55.55
C GLY A 281 -56.28 20.88 -54.69
N GLU A 282 -56.19 21.64 -53.59
CA GLU A 282 -55.02 21.65 -52.68
C GLU A 282 -55.11 20.62 -51.53
N TYR A 283 -56.05 19.68 -51.61
CA TYR A 283 -56.26 18.63 -50.62
C TYR A 283 -56.53 19.14 -49.18
N PRO A 284 -57.59 19.92 -48.93
CA PRO A 284 -57.94 20.35 -47.58
C PRO A 284 -58.27 19.15 -46.70
N LEU A 285 -57.65 19.12 -45.51
CA LEU A 285 -57.77 18.04 -44.55
C LEU A 285 -57.94 18.55 -43.12
N THR A 286 -58.51 17.71 -42.27
CA THR A 286 -58.50 17.86 -40.82
C THR A 286 -58.36 16.46 -40.24
N LEU A 287 -57.18 16.11 -39.75
CA LEU A 287 -56.84 14.78 -39.23
C LEU A 287 -56.39 14.88 -37.78
N GLN A 288 -56.82 13.92 -36.97
CA GLN A 288 -56.35 13.72 -35.60
C GLN A 288 -55.88 12.28 -35.45
N THR A 289 -54.72 12.10 -34.84
CA THR A 289 -54.15 10.78 -34.59
C THR A 289 -53.50 10.68 -33.22
N GLN A 290 -53.66 9.53 -32.58
CA GLN A 290 -52.95 9.16 -31.37
C GLN A 290 -52.19 7.87 -31.63
N LEU A 291 -50.91 7.86 -31.27
CA LEU A 291 -50.02 6.72 -31.42
C LEU A 291 -49.36 6.41 -30.08
N THR A 292 -49.18 5.12 -29.79
CA THR A 292 -48.34 4.65 -28.68
C THR A 292 -47.31 3.67 -29.21
N ASN A 293 -46.05 3.89 -28.92
CA ASN A 293 -44.97 2.99 -29.33
C ASN A 293 -44.61 2.01 -28.21
N ASN A 294 -44.53 0.73 -28.54
CA ASN A 294 -44.15 -0.35 -27.62
C ASN A 294 -42.72 -0.88 -27.87
N LEU A 295 -42.00 -0.31 -28.85
CA LEU A 295 -40.64 -0.73 -29.18
C LEU A 295 -39.59 0.09 -28.41
N ALA A 296 -38.59 -0.59 -27.84
CA ALA A 296 -37.39 0.07 -27.35
C ALA A 296 -36.66 0.81 -28.50
N PRO A 297 -35.99 1.95 -28.25
CA PRO A 297 -35.79 2.62 -26.96
C PRO A 297 -36.95 3.50 -26.48
N LEU A 298 -37.98 3.72 -27.31
CA LEU A 298 -39.10 4.63 -27.05
C LEU A 298 -40.35 3.91 -26.50
N GLN A 299 -40.16 2.88 -25.69
CA GLN A 299 -41.29 2.12 -25.12
C GLN A 299 -42.17 3.05 -24.28
N ASP A 300 -43.49 2.91 -24.41
CA ASP A 300 -44.52 3.75 -23.79
C ASP A 300 -44.56 5.21 -24.28
N GLN A 301 -43.84 5.54 -25.35
CA GLN A 301 -43.93 6.86 -25.98
C GLN A 301 -45.33 7.06 -26.58
N ALA A 302 -46.05 8.07 -26.08
CA ALA A 302 -47.32 8.52 -26.63
C ALA A 302 -47.10 9.75 -27.52
N LEU A 303 -47.71 9.76 -28.70
CA LEU A 303 -47.70 10.85 -29.65
C LEU A 303 -49.13 11.22 -30.01
N SER A 304 -49.50 12.48 -29.84
CA SER A 304 -50.76 13.05 -30.32
C SER A 304 -50.46 14.05 -31.42
N LEU A 305 -50.98 13.82 -32.61
CA LEU A 305 -50.76 14.66 -33.79
C LEU A 305 -52.10 15.14 -34.35
N SER A 306 -52.17 16.41 -34.71
CA SER A 306 -53.30 17.00 -35.43
C SER A 306 -52.79 17.77 -36.64
N ALA A 307 -53.41 17.54 -37.79
CA ALA A 307 -53.11 18.25 -39.03
C ALA A 307 -54.38 18.91 -39.56
N SER A 308 -54.31 20.15 -40.03
CA SER A 308 -55.48 20.87 -40.56
C SER A 308 -55.10 21.88 -41.65
N GLY A 309 -56.04 22.21 -42.54
CA GLY A 309 -55.82 23.15 -43.65
C GLY A 309 -55.60 22.44 -44.99
N SER A 310 -55.21 23.17 -46.03
CA SER A 310 -54.80 22.59 -47.32
C SER A 310 -53.32 22.20 -47.29
N LEU A 311 -52.86 21.37 -48.22
CA LEU A 311 -51.44 21.07 -48.35
C LEU A 311 -50.61 22.31 -48.74
N ALA A 312 -51.25 23.40 -49.21
CA ALA A 312 -50.59 24.69 -49.41
C ALA A 312 -50.46 25.55 -48.14
N ALA A 313 -51.19 25.22 -47.07
CA ALA A 313 -51.19 25.91 -45.78
C ALA A 313 -51.47 24.93 -44.64
N LEU A 314 -50.66 23.87 -44.57
CA LEU A 314 -50.86 22.75 -43.65
C LEU A 314 -50.39 23.15 -42.26
N LYS A 315 -51.32 23.21 -41.31
CA LYS A 315 -51.00 23.40 -39.88
C LYS A 315 -50.86 22.05 -39.21
N LEU A 316 -49.78 21.85 -38.48
CA LEU A 316 -49.43 20.63 -37.79
C LEU A 316 -49.12 20.94 -36.32
N ASN A 317 -49.82 20.27 -35.41
CA ASN A 317 -49.48 20.29 -33.98
C ASN A 317 -49.22 18.87 -33.53
N ALA A 318 -48.09 18.64 -32.86
CA ALA A 318 -47.75 17.36 -32.26
C ALA A 318 -47.33 17.53 -30.80
N SER A 319 -47.75 16.60 -29.94
CA SER A 319 -47.28 16.51 -28.57
C SER A 319 -46.82 15.10 -28.27
N ALA A 320 -45.62 14.99 -27.73
CA ALA A 320 -44.99 13.75 -27.32
C ALA A 320 -44.93 13.68 -25.79
N ARG A 321 -45.29 12.54 -25.20
CA ARG A 321 -45.20 12.26 -23.76
C ARG A 321 -44.62 10.86 -23.53
N GLY A 322 -43.70 10.73 -22.59
CA GLY A 322 -43.00 9.47 -22.29
C GLY A 322 -41.49 9.73 -22.15
N PRO A 323 -40.62 8.83 -22.68
CA PRO A 323 -39.17 9.04 -22.71
C PRO A 323 -38.74 10.36 -23.35
N VAL A 324 -39.47 10.82 -24.37
CA VAL A 324 -39.35 12.16 -24.95
C VAL A 324 -40.61 12.96 -24.65
N THR A 325 -40.44 14.12 -24.03
CA THR A 325 -41.52 15.08 -23.79
C THR A 325 -41.24 16.36 -24.57
N ALA A 326 -42.05 16.62 -25.60
CA ALA A 326 -41.86 17.76 -26.49
C ALA A 326 -43.19 18.18 -27.15
N THR A 327 -43.28 19.46 -27.52
CA THR A 327 -44.38 20.01 -28.30
C THR A 327 -43.84 20.62 -29.59
N LEU A 328 -44.49 20.30 -30.70
CA LEU A 328 -44.16 20.79 -32.04
C LEU A 328 -45.38 21.51 -32.60
N GLU A 329 -45.21 22.76 -32.99
CA GLU A 329 -46.18 23.52 -33.77
C GLU A 329 -45.55 23.90 -35.10
N GLY A 330 -46.26 23.73 -36.21
CA GLY A 330 -45.72 24.08 -37.51
C GLY A 330 -46.77 24.38 -38.55
N GLU A 331 -46.36 25.18 -39.54
CA GLU A 331 -47.11 25.47 -40.75
C GLU A 331 -46.22 25.18 -41.95
N ALA A 332 -46.73 24.53 -42.99
CA ALA A 332 -45.95 24.24 -44.20
C ALA A 332 -46.80 24.29 -45.47
N ASN A 333 -46.18 24.72 -46.57
CA ASN A 333 -46.73 24.63 -47.92
C ASN A 333 -46.02 23.51 -48.68
N LEU A 334 -46.62 22.32 -48.69
CA LEU A 334 -46.11 21.14 -49.38
C LEU A 334 -46.24 21.23 -50.92
N LEU A 335 -46.99 22.19 -51.45
CA LEU A 335 -47.22 22.33 -52.89
C LEU A 335 -46.24 23.30 -53.55
N ALA A 336 -45.69 24.23 -52.78
CA ALA A 336 -44.71 25.18 -53.28
C ALA A 336 -43.31 24.56 -53.36
N ALA A 337 -42.57 24.94 -54.40
CA ALA A 337 -41.16 24.62 -54.52
C ALA A 337 -40.38 25.09 -53.27
N ASN A 338 -39.36 24.34 -52.89
CA ASN A 338 -38.53 24.55 -51.69
C ASN A 338 -39.29 24.48 -50.35
N LEU A 339 -40.57 24.07 -50.30
CA LEU A 339 -41.31 23.81 -49.06
C LEU A 339 -41.27 24.99 -48.06
N PRO A 340 -41.97 26.11 -48.28
CA PRO A 340 -42.10 27.16 -47.27
C PRO A 340 -42.66 26.61 -45.95
N PHE A 341 -42.02 26.92 -44.82
CA PHE A 341 -42.41 26.42 -43.51
C PHE A 341 -42.14 27.41 -42.37
N ALA A 342 -42.85 27.22 -41.27
CA ALA A 342 -42.54 27.76 -39.97
C ALA A 342 -42.72 26.64 -38.94
N VAL A 343 -41.76 26.43 -38.05
CA VAL A 343 -41.80 25.37 -37.05
C VAL A 343 -41.25 25.87 -35.72
N GLN A 344 -41.90 25.47 -34.63
CA GLN A 344 -41.47 25.71 -33.27
C GLN A 344 -41.48 24.37 -32.51
N LEU A 345 -40.38 24.06 -31.86
CA LEU A 345 -40.19 22.87 -31.04
C LEU A 345 -39.74 23.29 -29.64
N ASP A 346 -40.53 22.90 -28.65
CA ASP A 346 -40.25 23.15 -27.23
C ASP A 346 -40.12 21.83 -26.47
N SER A 347 -39.14 21.73 -25.57
CA SER A 347 -38.96 20.58 -24.68
C SER A 347 -38.28 21.01 -23.38
N GLU A 348 -38.83 20.60 -22.23
CA GLU A 348 -38.22 20.88 -20.92
C GLU A 348 -36.87 20.16 -20.75
N SER A 349 -36.77 18.94 -21.29
CA SER A 349 -35.59 18.11 -21.14
C SER A 349 -35.51 17.06 -22.24
N LEU A 350 -34.37 17.01 -22.92
CA LEU A 350 -34.05 16.00 -23.91
C LEU A 350 -32.65 15.44 -23.66
N ALA A 351 -32.55 14.16 -23.31
CA ALA A 351 -31.28 13.49 -23.04
C ALA A 351 -30.80 12.70 -24.27
N TRP A 352 -29.49 12.70 -24.51
CA TRP A 352 -28.83 11.87 -25.50
C TRP A 352 -27.72 11.03 -24.86
N PRO A 353 -27.58 9.74 -25.23
CA PRO A 353 -28.55 8.95 -25.97
C PRO A 353 -29.89 8.86 -25.21
N LEU A 354 -30.99 8.61 -25.94
CA LEU A 354 -32.33 8.50 -25.35
C LEU A 354 -32.46 7.33 -24.35
N THR A 355 -31.53 6.37 -24.39
CA THR A 355 -31.41 5.25 -23.46
C THR A 355 -29.95 4.98 -23.11
N GLY A 356 -29.66 4.62 -21.86
CA GLY A 356 -28.31 4.37 -21.36
C GLY A 356 -27.75 5.55 -20.57
N ASP A 357 -26.42 5.58 -20.41
CA ASP A 357 -25.73 6.66 -19.70
C ASP A 357 -25.76 7.94 -20.54
N THR A 358 -26.41 8.98 -20.00
CA THR A 358 -26.55 10.27 -20.67
C THR A 358 -25.20 10.94 -20.86
N ILE A 359 -24.82 11.21 -22.10
CA ILE A 359 -23.60 11.96 -22.43
C ILE A 359 -23.85 13.46 -22.48
N ALA A 360 -25.07 13.86 -22.86
CA ALA A 360 -25.51 15.24 -22.86
C ALA A 360 -27.03 15.32 -22.68
N ALA A 361 -27.49 16.25 -21.85
CA ALA A 361 -28.88 16.62 -21.68
C ALA A 361 -29.09 18.08 -22.11
N LEU A 362 -30.07 18.28 -22.98
CA LEU A 362 -30.60 19.59 -23.33
C LEU A 362 -31.71 19.94 -22.34
N ARG A 363 -31.65 21.13 -21.74
CA ARG A 363 -32.62 21.67 -20.80
C ARG A 363 -33.26 22.92 -21.37
N ASP A 364 -34.56 23.08 -21.18
CA ASP A 364 -35.31 24.25 -21.66
C ASP A 364 -35.05 24.53 -23.16
N LEU A 365 -35.17 23.47 -23.97
CA LEU A 365 -34.97 23.52 -25.42
C LEU A 365 -36.09 24.35 -26.06
N GLN A 366 -35.69 25.43 -26.72
CA GLN A 366 -36.54 26.26 -27.58
C GLN A 366 -35.88 26.34 -28.95
N PHE A 367 -36.51 25.72 -29.94
CA PHE A 367 -36.06 25.76 -31.32
C PHE A 367 -37.15 26.35 -32.20
N HIS A 368 -36.78 27.31 -33.04
CA HIS A 368 -37.66 27.83 -34.07
C HIS A 368 -36.94 27.88 -35.42
N ALA A 369 -37.67 27.62 -36.50
CA ALA A 369 -37.18 27.81 -37.85
C ALA A 369 -38.30 28.26 -38.80
N ASP A 370 -38.01 29.22 -39.68
CA ASP A 370 -38.97 29.81 -40.61
C ASP A 370 -38.33 30.19 -41.94
N GLY A 371 -39.10 30.17 -43.03
CA GLY A 371 -38.63 30.51 -44.39
C GLY A 371 -38.99 29.41 -45.38
N ASP A 372 -38.03 29.03 -46.23
CA ASP A 372 -38.12 27.84 -47.10
C ASP A 372 -36.78 27.09 -47.10
N LEU A 373 -36.74 25.90 -47.69
CA LEU A 373 -35.54 25.05 -47.70
C LEU A 373 -34.37 25.63 -48.51
N SER A 374 -34.57 26.73 -49.26
CA SER A 374 -33.52 27.46 -49.95
C SER A 374 -32.98 28.66 -49.16
N ASP A 375 -33.76 29.25 -48.25
CA ASP A 375 -33.39 30.34 -47.35
C ASP A 375 -34.24 30.34 -46.07
N TYR A 376 -33.90 29.46 -45.12
CA TYR A 376 -34.54 29.41 -43.81
C TYR A 376 -33.71 30.17 -42.77
N GLN A 377 -34.38 30.70 -41.76
CA GLN A 377 -33.79 31.25 -40.54
C GLN A 377 -34.04 30.26 -39.41
N LEU A 378 -33.11 30.15 -38.48
CA LEU A 378 -33.27 29.34 -37.28
C LEU A 378 -32.76 30.04 -36.03
N GLY A 379 -33.37 29.70 -34.91
CA GLY A 379 -32.91 30.05 -33.58
C GLY A 379 -33.00 28.85 -32.63
N LEU A 380 -32.00 28.72 -31.78
CA LEU A 380 -31.91 27.67 -30.77
C LEU A 380 -31.47 28.28 -29.44
N GLN A 381 -32.27 28.11 -28.40
CA GLN A 381 -31.88 28.40 -27.03
C GLN A 381 -32.04 27.12 -26.20
N THR A 382 -30.98 26.73 -25.49
CA THR A 382 -31.02 25.53 -24.63
C THR A 382 -29.90 25.59 -23.59
N GLY A 383 -30.15 25.05 -22.40
CA GLY A 383 -29.09 24.62 -21.48
C GLY A 383 -28.52 23.27 -21.93
N VAL A 384 -27.24 23.04 -21.74
CA VAL A 384 -26.56 21.78 -22.03
C VAL A 384 -25.76 21.36 -20.80
N GLU A 385 -25.93 20.12 -20.36
CA GLU A 385 -25.19 19.55 -19.23
C GLU A 385 -24.83 18.08 -19.48
N GLY A 386 -23.71 17.62 -18.93
CA GLY A 386 -23.30 16.21 -19.01
C GLY A 386 -22.11 15.90 -18.09
N PRO A 387 -21.70 14.63 -17.97
CA PRO A 387 -20.58 14.24 -17.11
C PRO A 387 -19.25 14.92 -17.50
N GLU A 388 -19.01 15.06 -18.81
CA GLU A 388 -17.82 15.70 -19.38
C GLU A 388 -18.11 17.06 -20.01
N VAL A 389 -19.38 17.49 -19.99
CA VAL A 389 -19.81 18.77 -20.58
C VAL A 389 -20.19 19.73 -19.44
N PRO A 390 -19.45 20.82 -19.23
CA PRO A 390 -19.79 21.79 -18.21
C PRO A 390 -21.17 22.40 -18.50
N THR A 391 -21.91 22.75 -17.46
CA THR A 391 -23.21 23.42 -17.59
C THR A 391 -23.06 24.67 -18.47
N THR A 392 -23.72 24.64 -19.63
CA THR A 392 -23.54 25.61 -20.70
C THR A 392 -24.88 26.13 -21.17
N GLN A 393 -25.09 27.44 -21.12
CA GLN A 393 -26.25 28.06 -21.77
C GLN A 393 -25.90 28.39 -23.21
N LEU A 394 -26.56 27.74 -24.18
CA LEU A 394 -26.34 27.89 -25.60
C LEU A 394 -27.43 28.77 -26.23
N ASN A 395 -27.02 29.72 -27.06
CA ASN A 395 -27.89 30.56 -27.88
C ASN A 395 -27.30 30.67 -29.29
N LEU A 396 -28.03 30.14 -30.27
CA LEU A 396 -27.65 30.15 -31.69
C LEU A 396 -28.71 30.90 -32.50
N ALA A 397 -28.26 31.70 -33.46
CA ALA A 397 -29.12 32.24 -34.51
C ALA A 397 -28.38 32.17 -35.85
N GLY A 398 -29.11 31.80 -36.89
CA GLY A 398 -28.52 31.59 -38.21
C GLY A 398 -29.51 31.53 -39.35
N LYS A 399 -28.96 31.39 -40.55
CA LYS A 399 -29.70 31.15 -41.78
C LYS A 399 -29.09 30.00 -42.55
N GLY A 400 -29.89 29.23 -43.27
CA GLY A 400 -29.39 28.11 -44.04
C GLY A 400 -30.26 27.77 -45.24
N SER A 401 -29.81 26.76 -45.95
CA SER A 401 -30.46 26.12 -47.07
C SER A 401 -30.23 24.61 -46.98
N LEU A 402 -30.68 23.87 -47.99
CA LEU A 402 -30.36 22.45 -48.16
C LEU A 402 -28.88 22.18 -48.46
N SER A 403 -28.08 23.23 -48.66
CA SER A 403 -26.67 23.12 -49.02
C SER A 403 -25.73 23.90 -48.13
N ALA A 404 -26.22 24.76 -47.22
CA ALA A 404 -25.37 25.53 -46.33
C ALA A 404 -26.09 25.95 -45.05
N LEU A 405 -25.34 26.25 -43.99
CA LEU A 405 -25.81 26.86 -42.75
C LEU A 405 -24.81 27.90 -42.29
N THR A 406 -25.27 29.11 -42.01
CA THR A 406 -24.47 30.21 -41.45
C THR A 406 -25.09 30.66 -40.12
N LEU A 407 -24.35 30.45 -39.04
CA LEU A 407 -24.64 30.97 -37.71
C LEU A 407 -24.08 32.39 -37.59
N SER A 408 -24.97 33.38 -37.61
CA SER A 408 -24.62 34.80 -37.42
C SER A 408 -24.35 35.13 -35.94
N GLN A 409 -24.91 34.32 -35.04
CA GLN A 409 -24.68 34.35 -33.61
C GLN A 409 -24.51 32.93 -33.07
N LEU A 410 -23.37 32.68 -32.44
CA LEU A 410 -23.12 31.53 -31.58
C LEU A 410 -22.66 32.11 -30.24
N GLU A 411 -23.45 31.97 -29.18
CA GLU A 411 -23.08 32.36 -27.82
C GLU A 411 -23.27 31.16 -26.88
N ALA A 412 -22.24 30.82 -26.13
CA ALA A 412 -22.25 29.78 -25.11
C ALA A 412 -21.70 30.35 -23.80
N SER A 413 -22.52 30.45 -22.77
CA SER A 413 -22.06 30.84 -21.42
C SER A 413 -21.72 29.58 -20.64
N THR A 414 -20.44 29.40 -20.28
CA THR A 414 -19.92 28.16 -19.68
C THR A 414 -18.71 28.46 -18.80
N LEU A 415 -18.46 27.63 -17.77
CA LEU A 415 -17.31 27.77 -16.87
C LEU A 415 -17.11 29.21 -16.34
N GLY A 416 -18.19 29.91 -16.01
CA GLY A 416 -18.16 31.31 -15.53
C GLY A 416 -17.89 32.37 -16.58
N GLY A 417 -17.54 31.97 -17.79
CA GLY A 417 -17.20 32.84 -18.91
C GLY A 417 -18.18 32.73 -20.07
N LYS A 418 -17.74 33.23 -21.23
CA LYS A 418 -18.51 33.24 -22.47
C LYS A 418 -17.66 32.86 -23.66
N VAL A 419 -18.18 32.01 -24.52
CA VAL A 419 -17.70 31.75 -25.87
C VAL A 419 -18.69 32.41 -26.83
N ALA A 420 -18.20 33.24 -27.75
CA ALA A 420 -19.03 33.92 -28.73
C ALA A 420 -18.36 33.94 -30.09
N GLY A 421 -19.13 33.80 -31.17
CA GLY A 421 -18.56 33.74 -32.50
C GLY A 421 -19.56 33.61 -33.63
N ARG A 422 -19.01 33.31 -34.80
CA ARG A 422 -19.77 32.98 -36.01
C ARG A 422 -19.23 31.70 -36.61
N ALA A 423 -20.10 30.94 -37.25
CA ALA A 423 -19.71 29.74 -37.97
C ALA A 423 -20.52 29.62 -39.26
N SER A 424 -19.94 29.02 -40.29
CA SER A 424 -20.69 28.61 -41.47
C SER A 424 -20.18 27.27 -41.97
N VAL A 425 -21.09 26.48 -42.52
CA VAL A 425 -20.81 25.22 -43.18
C VAL A 425 -21.56 25.19 -44.52
N ASP A 426 -20.91 24.71 -45.57
CA ASP A 426 -21.44 24.58 -46.93
C ASP A 426 -21.15 23.15 -47.39
N TRP A 427 -22.20 22.39 -47.69
CA TRP A 427 -22.15 21.03 -48.20
C TRP A 427 -22.81 20.90 -49.58
N SER A 428 -22.88 22.00 -50.35
CA SER A 428 -23.37 22.00 -51.75
C SER A 428 -22.58 21.09 -52.69
N SER A 429 -21.32 20.83 -52.33
CA SER A 429 -20.42 19.89 -53.01
C SER A 429 -19.66 19.06 -51.97
N THR A 430 -18.38 19.32 -51.74
CA THR A 430 -17.63 18.77 -50.61
C THR A 430 -17.83 19.65 -49.37
N PRO A 431 -18.22 19.10 -48.21
CA PRO A 431 -18.43 19.87 -46.99
C PRO A 431 -17.23 20.77 -46.65
N PHE A 432 -17.45 22.08 -46.59
CA PHE A 432 -16.51 23.11 -46.17
C PHE A 432 -17.10 23.84 -44.96
N TRP A 433 -16.28 24.17 -43.97
CA TRP A 433 -16.72 24.92 -42.80
C TRP A 433 -15.68 25.96 -42.37
N GLN A 434 -16.16 26.99 -41.72
CA GLN A 434 -15.35 28.02 -41.09
C GLN A 434 -16.00 28.48 -39.79
N ALA A 435 -15.19 28.78 -38.78
CA ALA A 435 -15.62 29.26 -37.49
C ALA A 435 -14.63 30.30 -36.96
N GLU A 436 -15.14 31.39 -36.43
CA GLU A 436 -14.40 32.41 -35.70
C GLU A 436 -15.01 32.51 -34.31
N LEU A 437 -14.30 31.99 -33.31
CA LEU A 437 -14.75 31.88 -31.93
C LEU A 437 -13.83 32.70 -31.03
N GLY A 438 -14.39 33.67 -30.32
CA GLY A 438 -13.76 34.30 -29.17
C GLY A 438 -14.26 33.67 -27.88
N PHE A 439 -13.42 33.58 -26.87
CA PHE A 439 -13.85 33.19 -25.52
C PHE A 439 -13.22 34.12 -24.49
N ALA A 440 -13.93 34.41 -23.41
CA ALA A 440 -13.50 35.31 -22.36
C ALA A 440 -13.92 34.80 -20.99
N ASN A 441 -13.08 35.04 -20.01
CA ASN A 441 -13.30 34.72 -18.60
C ASN A 441 -13.62 33.24 -18.33
N ILE A 442 -13.00 32.32 -19.09
CA ILE A 442 -13.21 30.88 -18.90
C ILE A 442 -12.43 30.44 -17.65
N GLN A 443 -13.13 29.89 -16.66
CA GLN A 443 -12.60 29.51 -15.34
C GLN A 443 -12.64 27.99 -15.16
N PRO A 444 -11.55 27.25 -15.48
CA PRO A 444 -11.53 25.79 -15.42
C PRO A 444 -11.89 25.22 -14.04
N GLN A 445 -11.61 25.96 -12.96
CA GLN A 445 -11.91 25.58 -11.58
C GLN A 445 -13.39 25.34 -11.27
N GLN A 446 -14.31 25.77 -12.14
CA GLN A 446 -15.74 25.47 -11.96
C GLN A 446 -16.07 23.99 -12.20
N GLN A 447 -15.28 23.29 -13.02
CA GLN A 447 -15.39 21.85 -13.27
C GLN A 447 -14.26 21.06 -12.62
N TRP A 448 -13.03 21.60 -12.64
CA TRP A 448 -11.82 20.95 -12.15
C TRP A 448 -11.16 21.79 -11.04
N PRO A 449 -11.54 21.62 -9.76
CA PRO A 449 -11.13 22.49 -8.64
C PRO A 449 -9.61 22.67 -8.49
N GLU A 450 -8.82 21.67 -8.91
CA GLU A 450 -7.37 21.68 -8.90
C GLU A 450 -6.74 22.59 -9.96
N ILE A 451 -7.47 22.96 -11.03
CA ILE A 451 -6.99 23.83 -12.11
C ILE A 451 -7.57 25.24 -11.93
N THR A 452 -6.85 26.10 -11.22
CA THR A 452 -7.27 27.49 -11.04
C THR A 452 -6.79 28.36 -12.20
N GLY A 453 -7.68 29.17 -12.78
CA GLY A 453 -7.29 30.10 -13.85
C GLY A 453 -8.44 30.95 -14.37
N ASP A 454 -8.07 31.84 -15.28
CA ASP A 454 -8.97 32.69 -16.05
C ASP A 454 -8.38 32.85 -17.46
N LEU A 455 -9.06 32.29 -18.45
CA LEU A 455 -8.58 32.17 -19.82
C LEU A 455 -9.46 32.96 -20.79
N THR A 456 -8.81 33.72 -21.66
CA THR A 456 -9.43 34.51 -22.73
C THR A 456 -8.66 34.29 -24.03
N GLY A 457 -9.34 34.26 -25.16
CA GLY A 457 -8.69 33.94 -26.41
C GLY A 457 -9.59 34.02 -27.63
N ALA A 458 -9.00 33.70 -28.76
CA ALA A 458 -9.69 33.59 -30.03
C ALA A 458 -9.11 32.44 -30.84
N ILE A 459 -10.01 31.69 -31.49
CA ILE A 459 -9.71 30.60 -32.38
C ILE A 459 -10.44 30.86 -33.69
N SER A 460 -9.69 30.91 -34.79
CA SER A 460 -10.23 30.85 -36.15
C SER A 460 -9.85 29.52 -36.74
N HIS A 461 -10.82 28.81 -37.28
CA HIS A 461 -10.67 27.51 -37.90
C HIS A 461 -11.44 27.47 -39.21
N ARG A 462 -10.86 26.87 -40.25
CA ARG A 462 -11.55 26.51 -41.49
C ARG A 462 -11.18 25.09 -41.90
N GLY A 463 -12.12 24.34 -42.46
CA GLY A 463 -11.84 23.01 -42.97
C GLY A 463 -12.71 22.63 -44.16
N ARG A 464 -12.34 21.56 -44.85
CA ARG A 464 -13.14 20.92 -45.90
C ARG A 464 -12.88 19.43 -45.96
N LEU A 465 -13.88 18.66 -46.36
CA LEU A 465 -13.71 17.30 -46.84
C LEU A 465 -13.30 17.30 -48.32
N THR A 466 -12.69 16.21 -48.79
CA THR A 466 -12.35 16.03 -50.20
C THR A 466 -13.27 14.98 -50.83
N ALA A 467 -13.43 15.03 -52.15
CA ALA A 467 -14.22 14.07 -52.91
C ALA A 467 -13.64 12.63 -52.86
N GLN A 468 -12.46 12.43 -52.25
CA GLN A 468 -11.84 11.11 -52.09
C GLN A 468 -12.03 10.52 -50.69
N GLY A 469 -12.75 11.21 -49.79
CA GLY A 469 -12.93 10.82 -48.39
C GLY A 469 -11.94 11.45 -47.42
N GLY A 470 -11.02 12.29 -47.93
CA GLY A 470 -10.03 13.02 -47.15
C GLY A 470 -10.56 14.31 -46.50
N TRP A 471 -9.69 15.04 -45.81
CA TRP A 471 -9.99 16.29 -45.12
C TRP A 471 -8.83 17.30 -45.16
N GLU A 472 -9.12 18.59 -45.02
CA GLU A 472 -8.15 19.66 -44.80
C GLU A 472 -8.69 20.62 -43.75
N VAL A 473 -7.84 21.04 -42.83
CA VAL A 473 -8.11 21.88 -41.68
C VAL A 473 -6.99 22.91 -41.56
N SER A 474 -7.37 24.15 -41.30
CA SER A 474 -6.46 25.27 -41.11
C SER A 474 -6.96 26.09 -39.93
N VAL A 475 -6.10 26.28 -38.93
CA VAL A 475 -6.28 27.11 -37.75
C VAL A 475 -5.37 28.33 -37.89
N PRO A 476 -5.77 29.36 -38.66
CA PRO A 476 -4.95 30.55 -38.92
C PRO A 476 -4.78 31.45 -37.70
N THR A 477 -5.61 31.30 -36.67
CA THR A 477 -5.47 32.06 -35.42
C THR A 477 -5.80 31.14 -34.26
N LEU A 478 -4.80 30.85 -33.43
CA LEU A 478 -4.97 30.25 -32.12
C LEU A 478 -4.24 31.16 -31.14
N VAL A 479 -4.99 31.97 -30.40
CA VAL A 479 -4.45 32.85 -29.36
C VAL A 479 -5.22 32.60 -28.08
N VAL A 480 -4.53 32.16 -27.04
CA VAL A 480 -5.05 32.02 -25.68
C VAL A 480 -4.15 32.82 -24.77
N HIS A 481 -4.71 33.65 -23.90
CA HIS A 481 -3.99 34.39 -22.88
C HIS A 481 -4.78 34.39 -21.58
N GLY A 482 -4.11 34.59 -20.47
CA GLY A 482 -4.78 34.64 -19.18
C GLY A 482 -3.85 34.23 -18.05
N GLU A 483 -4.46 33.74 -16.99
CA GLU A 483 -3.75 33.25 -15.82
C GLU A 483 -4.12 31.78 -15.59
N LEU A 484 -3.12 30.96 -15.34
CA LEU A 484 -3.29 29.58 -14.88
C LEU A 484 -2.40 29.40 -13.66
N GLN A 485 -2.95 28.90 -12.56
CA GLN A 485 -2.23 28.71 -11.29
C GLN A 485 -1.46 29.95 -10.81
N LYS A 486 -2.04 31.14 -10.97
CA LYS A 486 -1.41 32.44 -10.62
C LYS A 486 -0.27 32.89 -11.52
N LEU A 487 -0.12 32.27 -12.69
CA LEU A 487 0.94 32.58 -13.63
C LEU A 487 0.38 32.90 -15.01
N PRO A 488 0.99 33.84 -15.75
CA PRO A 488 0.57 34.15 -17.11
C PRO A 488 0.66 32.93 -18.02
N LEU A 489 -0.44 32.57 -18.67
CA LEU A 489 -0.50 31.58 -19.75
C LEU A 489 -0.64 32.32 -21.08
N ALA A 490 0.14 31.93 -22.08
CA ALA A 490 -0.02 32.40 -23.45
C ALA A 490 0.20 31.24 -24.43
N ILE A 491 -0.78 30.99 -25.31
CA ILE A 491 -0.69 30.06 -26.43
C ILE A 491 -0.87 30.90 -27.69
N ALA A 492 0.07 30.82 -28.62
CA ALA A 492 -0.01 31.54 -29.88
C ALA A 492 0.55 30.70 -31.01
N GLY A 493 -0.16 30.62 -32.13
CA GLY A 493 0.36 29.95 -33.32
C GLY A 493 -0.65 29.74 -34.41
N THR A 494 -0.22 29.00 -35.43
CA THR A 494 -1.08 28.53 -36.52
C THR A 494 -0.82 27.05 -36.78
N LEU A 495 -1.85 26.33 -37.23
CA LEU A 495 -1.78 24.91 -37.52
C LEU A 495 -2.53 24.63 -38.82
N ASN A 496 -1.94 23.88 -39.74
CA ASN A 496 -2.64 23.36 -40.90
C ASN A 496 -2.48 21.85 -40.91
N ALA A 497 -3.56 21.11 -41.08
CA ALA A 497 -3.56 19.66 -41.13
C ALA A 497 -4.43 19.20 -42.30
N HIS A 498 -4.00 18.22 -43.09
CA HIS A 498 -4.81 17.69 -44.18
C HIS A 498 -4.45 16.25 -44.50
N ASP A 499 -5.44 15.42 -44.74
CA ASP A 499 -5.31 14.15 -45.47
C ASP A 499 -6.14 14.33 -46.76
N ARG A 500 -5.55 14.91 -47.81
CA ARG A 500 -6.33 15.25 -49.01
C ARG A 500 -6.80 14.01 -49.78
N ASP A 501 -6.03 12.95 -49.69
CA ASP A 501 -6.18 11.74 -50.50
C ASP A 501 -7.05 10.68 -49.78
N GLY A 502 -7.31 10.85 -48.48
CA GLY A 502 -8.17 9.96 -47.67
C GLY A 502 -7.51 8.61 -47.39
N ASP A 503 -6.19 8.56 -47.40
CA ASP A 503 -5.40 7.33 -47.26
C ASP A 503 -4.99 7.03 -45.80
N GLY A 504 -5.38 7.90 -44.87
CA GLY A 504 -5.06 7.79 -43.45
C GLY A 504 -3.69 8.35 -43.08
N GLN A 505 -3.01 9.10 -43.97
CA GLN A 505 -1.71 9.74 -43.71
C GLN A 505 -1.84 11.27 -43.64
N PRO A 506 -2.26 11.82 -42.48
CA PRO A 506 -2.48 13.25 -42.35
C PRO A 506 -1.17 14.04 -42.40
N SER A 507 -1.12 15.03 -43.29
CA SER A 507 -0.08 16.04 -43.32
C SER A 507 -0.38 17.17 -42.34
N VAL A 508 0.47 17.36 -41.35
CA VAL A 508 0.36 18.48 -40.39
C VAL A 508 1.50 19.45 -40.61
N SER A 509 1.25 20.75 -40.55
CA SER A 509 2.28 21.79 -40.65
C SER A 509 1.96 22.94 -39.73
N THR A 510 2.99 23.48 -39.07
CA THR A 510 2.90 24.68 -38.27
C THR A 510 4.16 25.54 -38.52
N PRO A 511 4.00 26.81 -38.92
CA PRO A 511 5.14 27.74 -39.01
C PRO A 511 5.64 28.16 -37.61
N GLY A 512 4.92 27.81 -36.54
CA GLY A 512 5.25 28.13 -35.16
C GLY A 512 4.00 28.01 -34.29
N LEU A 513 4.06 27.14 -33.29
CA LEU A 513 3.11 27.04 -32.19
C LEU A 513 3.88 27.15 -30.88
N THR A 514 3.64 28.24 -30.15
CA THR A 514 4.32 28.55 -28.90
C THR A 514 3.35 28.46 -27.73
N LEU A 515 3.72 27.68 -26.72
CA LEU A 515 3.09 27.62 -25.41
C LEU A 515 4.03 28.26 -24.40
N SER A 516 3.55 29.28 -23.69
CA SER A 516 4.26 29.95 -22.62
C SER A 516 3.44 29.92 -21.33
N HIS A 517 4.04 29.51 -20.23
CA HIS A 517 3.43 29.50 -18.89
C HIS A 517 4.44 30.03 -17.87
N GLY A 518 4.19 31.23 -17.35
CA GLY A 518 5.17 31.99 -16.59
C GLY A 518 6.45 32.20 -17.42
N PRO A 519 7.64 31.82 -16.91
CA PRO A 519 8.90 31.94 -17.64
C PRO A 519 9.21 30.73 -18.54
N ASN A 520 8.34 29.71 -18.58
CA ASN A 520 8.56 28.49 -19.34
C ASN A 520 7.96 28.60 -20.73
N GLN A 521 8.70 28.15 -21.75
CA GLN A 521 8.28 28.20 -23.14
C GLN A 521 8.59 26.89 -23.87
N VAL A 522 7.64 26.45 -24.69
CA VAL A 522 7.81 25.33 -25.63
C VAL A 522 7.32 25.80 -26.99
N THR A 523 8.13 25.59 -28.02
CA THR A 523 7.79 25.97 -29.40
C THR A 523 7.92 24.77 -30.33
N ALA A 524 6.85 24.48 -31.08
CA ALA A 524 6.84 23.49 -32.14
C ALA A 524 6.79 24.18 -33.52
N GLN A 525 7.59 23.70 -34.47
CA GLN A 525 7.63 24.20 -35.84
C GLN A 525 7.97 23.09 -36.83
N GLY A 526 7.42 23.14 -38.04
CA GLY A 526 7.75 22.20 -39.11
C GLY A 526 6.53 21.60 -39.78
N GLN A 527 6.73 20.48 -40.46
CA GLN A 527 5.67 19.75 -41.15
C GLN A 527 5.86 18.24 -41.10
N VAL A 528 4.79 17.49 -41.31
CA VAL A 528 4.76 16.06 -41.57
C VAL A 528 3.83 15.85 -42.76
N ARG A 529 4.20 14.97 -43.70
CA ARG A 529 3.34 14.44 -44.77
C ARG A 529 3.77 13.00 -45.03
N ASP A 530 4.55 12.79 -46.09
CA ASP A 530 5.20 11.52 -46.40
C ASP A 530 6.43 11.31 -45.50
N GLU A 531 7.03 12.41 -45.07
CA GLU A 531 8.14 12.46 -44.13
C GLU A 531 7.84 13.42 -42.99
N TRP A 532 8.30 13.06 -41.79
CA TRP A 532 8.46 13.95 -40.66
C TRP A 532 9.53 15.00 -40.96
N GLN A 533 9.24 16.25 -40.62
CA GLN A 533 10.15 17.40 -40.62
C GLN A 533 9.72 18.35 -39.49
N MET A 534 9.60 17.82 -38.28
CA MET A 534 9.11 18.54 -37.10
C MET A 534 10.26 18.85 -36.14
N GLY A 535 10.30 20.07 -35.61
CA GLY A 535 11.21 20.52 -34.56
C GLY A 535 10.44 21.00 -33.35
N LEU A 536 10.91 20.62 -32.17
CA LEU A 536 10.42 21.05 -30.87
C LEU A 536 11.58 21.69 -30.13
N SER A 537 11.42 22.94 -29.72
CA SER A 537 12.38 23.65 -28.87
C SER A 537 11.77 23.85 -27.48
N VAL A 538 12.50 23.46 -26.45
CA VAL A 538 12.07 23.50 -25.04
C VAL A 538 12.98 24.47 -24.30
N ASP A 539 12.42 25.52 -23.71
CA ASP A 539 13.11 26.44 -22.79
C ASP A 539 12.27 26.63 -21.52
N ILE A 540 12.46 25.74 -20.57
CA ILE A 540 11.80 25.75 -19.26
C ILE A 540 12.79 26.36 -18.28
N ALA A 541 12.60 27.63 -17.93
CA ALA A 541 13.47 28.37 -17.03
C ALA A 541 13.24 28.01 -15.54
N ASP A 542 12.02 27.59 -15.17
CA ASP A 542 11.69 27.12 -13.82
C ASP A 542 10.48 26.18 -13.87
N LEU A 543 10.74 24.87 -13.79
CA LEU A 543 9.72 23.82 -13.75
C LEU A 543 8.65 24.07 -12.68
N SER A 544 8.99 24.72 -11.56
CA SER A 544 8.08 24.87 -10.41
C SER A 544 6.90 25.79 -10.70
N GLN A 545 7.06 26.65 -11.70
CA GLN A 545 6.01 27.54 -12.20
C GLN A 545 4.94 26.76 -12.96
N SER A 546 5.31 25.69 -13.67
CA SER A 546 4.31 24.84 -14.37
C SER A 546 3.87 23.64 -13.56
N LEU A 547 4.74 23.10 -12.70
CA LEU A 547 4.53 21.87 -11.94
C LEU A 547 5.02 22.06 -10.50
N PRO A 548 4.12 22.31 -9.52
CA PRO A 548 4.49 22.79 -8.18
C PRO A 548 5.47 21.92 -7.38
N MET A 549 5.60 20.62 -7.69
CA MET A 549 6.48 19.67 -7.00
C MET A 549 7.82 19.43 -7.70
N LEU A 550 8.04 20.07 -8.85
CA LEU A 550 9.23 19.90 -9.68
C LEU A 550 9.95 21.23 -9.78
N THR A 551 11.24 21.29 -9.48
CA THR A 551 12.05 22.50 -9.72
C THR A 551 13.17 22.20 -10.69
N GLY A 552 13.69 23.21 -11.37
CA GLY A 552 14.86 23.09 -12.24
C GLY A 552 14.64 23.69 -13.63
N VAL A 553 15.70 23.65 -14.42
CA VAL A 553 15.77 24.22 -15.77
C VAL A 553 15.84 23.07 -16.77
N ILE A 554 15.09 23.14 -17.87
CA ILE A 554 15.22 22.22 -19.02
C ILE A 554 15.40 23.04 -20.29
N ARG A 555 16.46 22.78 -21.05
CA ARG A 555 16.71 23.39 -22.35
C ARG A 555 17.11 22.33 -23.36
N GLY A 556 16.62 22.45 -24.57
CA GLY A 556 17.07 21.60 -25.66
C GLY A 556 16.10 21.53 -26.81
N ASP A 557 16.46 20.71 -27.79
CA ASP A 557 15.72 20.55 -29.01
C ASP A 557 15.48 19.06 -29.30
N ALA A 558 14.31 18.77 -29.85
CA ALA A 558 13.98 17.48 -30.41
C ALA A 558 13.57 17.67 -31.87
N LYS A 559 14.13 16.87 -32.78
CA LYS A 559 13.82 16.89 -34.20
C LYS A 559 13.36 15.53 -34.66
N LEU A 560 12.17 15.47 -35.26
CA LEU A 560 11.62 14.28 -35.89
C LEU A 560 11.72 14.42 -37.41
N SER A 561 12.39 13.47 -38.06
CA SER A 561 12.66 13.45 -39.50
C SER A 561 12.41 12.08 -40.16
N GLY A 562 12.31 12.00 -41.49
CA GLY A 562 12.25 10.72 -42.22
C GLY A 562 10.82 10.20 -42.46
N PRO A 563 10.62 9.07 -43.16
CA PRO A 563 9.30 8.63 -43.63
C PRO A 563 8.25 8.50 -42.51
N PHE A 564 6.98 8.74 -42.82
CA PHE A 564 5.89 8.73 -41.84
C PHE A 564 5.81 7.42 -41.04
N ALA A 565 5.94 6.29 -41.73
CA ALA A 565 5.94 4.94 -41.13
C ALA A 565 7.28 4.57 -40.47
N GLN A 566 8.37 5.29 -40.78
CA GLN A 566 9.72 4.99 -40.31
C GLN A 566 10.45 6.25 -39.80
N PRO A 567 9.91 6.93 -38.76
CA PRO A 567 10.48 8.18 -38.26
C PRO A 567 11.86 7.99 -37.63
N THR A 568 12.66 9.04 -37.73
CA THR A 568 13.94 9.21 -37.04
C THR A 568 13.83 10.38 -36.08
N ALA A 569 14.18 10.18 -34.81
CA ALA A 569 14.13 11.21 -33.77
C ALA A 569 15.56 11.54 -33.30
N LYS A 570 15.94 12.81 -33.39
CA LYS A 570 17.14 13.37 -32.78
C LYS A 570 16.75 14.15 -31.53
N LEU A 571 17.32 13.78 -30.40
CA LEU A 571 17.06 14.39 -29.09
C LEU A 571 18.36 14.99 -28.57
N ALA A 572 18.32 16.24 -28.11
CA ALA A 572 19.40 16.89 -27.38
C ALA A 572 18.80 17.73 -26.27
N LEU A 573 18.61 17.13 -25.08
CA LEU A 573 17.98 17.76 -23.93
C LEU A 573 18.98 17.90 -22.79
N HIS A 574 19.03 19.08 -22.18
CA HIS A 574 19.86 19.38 -21.02
C HIS A 574 18.99 19.93 -19.90
N ALA A 575 19.05 19.32 -18.73
CA ALA A 575 18.39 19.80 -17.55
C ALA A 575 19.39 20.09 -16.42
N LYS A 576 19.09 21.08 -15.59
CA LYS A 576 19.92 21.51 -14.46
C LYS A 576 19.08 21.71 -13.21
N GLN A 577 19.66 21.39 -12.07
CA GLN A 577 19.08 21.59 -10.74
C GLN A 577 17.65 21.01 -10.63
N LEU A 578 17.45 19.82 -11.22
CA LEU A 578 16.19 19.10 -11.11
C LEU A 578 15.99 18.67 -9.66
N ARG A 579 14.82 18.98 -9.11
CA ARG A 579 14.41 18.50 -7.80
C ARG A 579 12.98 17.99 -7.86
N TRP A 580 12.78 16.81 -7.34
CA TRP A 580 11.47 16.22 -7.13
C TRP A 580 11.49 15.52 -5.78
N GLN A 581 10.74 16.06 -4.81
CA GLN A 581 10.75 15.56 -3.43
C GLN A 581 12.21 15.46 -2.88
N ASP A 582 12.66 14.26 -2.51
CA ASP A 582 14.00 13.99 -1.98
C ASP A 582 15.06 13.78 -3.08
N VAL A 583 14.65 13.61 -4.33
CA VAL A 583 15.55 13.43 -5.46
C VAL A 583 16.08 14.79 -5.91
N ARG A 584 17.40 14.91 -5.98
CA ARG A 584 18.09 16.08 -6.51
C ARG A 584 19.07 15.65 -7.59
N ILE A 585 19.02 16.26 -8.75
CA ILE A 585 19.94 16.05 -9.87
C ILE A 585 20.50 17.41 -10.29
N ASN A 586 21.82 17.56 -10.22
CA ASN A 586 22.51 18.80 -10.59
C ASN A 586 22.47 19.02 -12.10
N GLN A 587 22.74 17.97 -12.88
CA GLN A 587 22.69 18.00 -14.34
C GLN A 587 22.24 16.67 -14.91
N LEU A 588 21.36 16.73 -15.90
CA LEU A 588 20.91 15.60 -16.71
C LEU A 588 21.08 15.99 -18.18
N THR A 589 21.70 15.14 -18.97
CA THR A 589 21.82 15.27 -20.42
C THR A 589 21.23 14.03 -21.07
N VAL A 590 20.38 14.23 -22.09
CA VAL A 590 19.79 13.16 -22.90
C VAL A 590 20.09 13.46 -24.35
N ASP A 591 20.94 12.65 -24.96
CA ASP A 591 21.30 12.71 -26.37
C ASP A 591 20.87 11.41 -27.04
N GLY A 592 20.07 11.49 -28.10
CA GLY A 592 19.53 10.30 -28.75
C GLY A 592 19.36 10.47 -30.25
N ASN A 593 19.62 9.41 -31.00
CA ASN A 593 19.30 9.28 -32.41
C ASN A 593 18.56 7.95 -32.61
N LEU A 594 17.23 8.03 -32.54
CA LEU A 594 16.34 6.88 -32.64
C LEU A 594 15.77 6.80 -34.06
N ALA A 595 15.52 5.59 -34.54
CA ALA A 595 14.92 5.31 -35.82
C ALA A 595 13.95 4.14 -35.68
N VAL A 596 12.70 4.36 -36.06
CA VAL A 596 11.72 3.30 -36.23
C VAL A 596 11.85 2.85 -37.69
N LYS A 597 12.26 1.60 -37.93
CA LYS A 597 12.22 0.98 -39.27
C LYS A 597 11.15 -0.11 -39.26
N ASP A 598 11.52 -1.37 -39.44
CA ASP A 598 10.68 -2.52 -39.09
C ASP A 598 10.62 -2.75 -37.56
N ARG A 599 11.63 -2.21 -36.85
CA ARG A 599 11.83 -2.28 -35.40
C ARG A 599 12.31 -0.93 -34.90
N LEU A 600 12.03 -0.57 -33.64
CA LEU A 600 12.66 0.58 -33.00
C LEU A 600 14.15 0.27 -32.76
N GLY A 601 15.03 1.19 -33.14
CA GLY A 601 16.44 1.10 -32.83
C GLY A 601 17.12 2.45 -32.85
N GLY A 602 18.41 2.47 -32.54
CA GLY A 602 19.22 3.68 -32.51
C GLY A 602 20.13 3.74 -31.30
N ASP A 603 20.65 4.93 -31.06
CA ASP A 603 21.58 5.21 -29.97
C ASP A 603 20.92 6.18 -28.99
N LEU A 604 20.90 5.86 -27.71
CA LEU A 604 20.43 6.74 -26.64
C LEU A 604 21.48 6.81 -25.56
N THR A 605 21.95 8.02 -25.25
CA THR A 605 22.87 8.30 -24.14
C THR A 605 22.18 9.19 -23.13
N VAL A 606 22.13 8.73 -21.88
CA VAL A 606 21.63 9.49 -20.74
C VAL A 606 22.76 9.64 -19.74
N SER A 607 23.17 10.87 -19.49
CA SER A 607 24.23 11.19 -18.53
C SER A 607 23.68 12.05 -17.40
N VAL A 608 23.80 11.58 -16.16
CA VAL A 608 23.49 12.34 -14.94
C VAL A 608 24.80 12.69 -14.27
N LEU A 609 24.95 13.95 -13.86
CA LEU A 609 26.08 14.42 -13.07
C LEU A 609 25.56 15.03 -11.77
N GLY A 610 25.97 14.45 -10.64
CA GLY A 610 25.55 14.85 -9.30
C GLY A 610 24.07 14.57 -9.01
N GLY A 611 23.76 13.40 -8.45
CA GLY A 611 22.47 13.02 -7.89
C GLY A 611 22.54 12.84 -6.37
N ARG A 612 21.42 13.08 -5.68
CA ARG A 612 21.24 12.70 -4.28
C ARG A 612 19.84 12.19 -4.05
N TYR A 613 19.74 11.14 -3.25
CA TYR A 613 18.51 10.62 -2.70
C TYR A 613 18.79 10.15 -1.26
N GLN A 614 18.22 10.83 -0.27
CA GLN A 614 18.52 10.59 1.14
C GLN A 614 20.03 10.64 1.44
N THR A 615 20.62 9.53 1.91
CA THR A 615 22.07 9.38 2.18
C THR A 615 22.86 8.97 0.95
N ALA A 616 22.22 8.44 -0.10
CA ALA A 616 22.88 8.00 -1.32
C ALA A 616 23.30 9.18 -2.18
N ARG A 617 24.55 9.14 -2.65
CA ARG A 617 25.16 10.15 -3.51
C ARG A 617 25.55 9.51 -4.83
N LEU A 618 25.12 10.11 -5.93
CA LEU A 618 25.50 9.72 -7.28
C LEU A 618 26.42 10.82 -7.83
N ASP A 619 27.67 10.53 -8.10
CA ASP A 619 28.59 11.50 -8.69
C ASP A 619 28.39 11.57 -10.21
N ASN A 620 28.27 10.40 -10.87
CA ASN A 620 27.86 10.29 -12.27
C ASN A 620 27.03 9.02 -12.53
N LEU A 621 26.25 9.05 -13.62
CA LEU A 621 25.57 7.90 -14.18
C LEU A 621 25.52 8.08 -15.70
N ASP A 622 26.10 7.14 -16.43
CA ASP A 622 26.06 7.07 -17.88
C ASP A 622 25.31 5.82 -18.30
N VAL A 623 24.20 6.01 -19.01
CA VAL A 623 23.39 4.96 -19.61
C VAL A 623 23.52 5.10 -21.12
N THR A 624 23.99 4.05 -21.80
CA THR A 624 24.03 4.01 -23.26
C THR A 624 23.25 2.80 -23.75
N VAL A 625 22.25 3.03 -24.60
CA VAL A 625 21.52 1.99 -25.33
C VAL A 625 21.91 2.08 -26.80
N ARG A 626 22.28 0.96 -27.43
CA ARG A 626 22.60 0.88 -28.86
C ARG A 626 21.89 -0.31 -29.49
N GLY A 627 21.65 -0.25 -30.80
CA GLY A 627 21.07 -1.36 -31.57
C GLY A 627 19.56 -1.22 -31.76
N ASP A 628 18.87 -2.32 -32.06
CA ASP A 628 17.42 -2.35 -32.30
C ASP A 628 16.71 -3.38 -31.41
N GLU A 629 15.38 -3.46 -31.49
CA GLU A 629 14.60 -4.42 -30.70
C GLU A 629 15.15 -5.86 -30.81
N ALA A 630 15.67 -6.29 -31.97
CA ALA A 630 16.14 -7.66 -32.16
C ALA A 630 17.54 -7.93 -31.63
N ALA A 631 18.36 -6.87 -31.55
CA ALA A 631 19.71 -6.90 -31.02
C ALA A 631 20.03 -5.52 -30.46
N HIS A 632 19.79 -5.34 -29.16
CA HIS A 632 20.15 -4.14 -28.42
C HIS A 632 21.16 -4.45 -27.33
N GLN A 633 21.99 -3.46 -27.04
CA GLN A 633 22.95 -3.49 -25.95
C GLN A 633 22.68 -2.30 -25.03
N LEU A 634 22.60 -2.57 -23.73
CA LEU A 634 22.55 -1.60 -22.66
C LEU A 634 23.92 -1.62 -21.94
N ASP A 635 24.62 -0.50 -21.98
CA ASP A 635 25.79 -0.22 -21.15
C ASP A 635 25.38 0.79 -20.05
N LEU A 636 25.45 0.38 -18.80
CA LEU A 636 25.17 1.21 -17.63
C LEU A 636 26.45 1.37 -16.82
N ARG A 637 26.80 2.60 -16.44
CA ARG A 637 27.93 2.91 -15.55
C ARG A 637 27.50 3.96 -14.54
N TRP A 638 27.84 3.77 -13.28
CA TRP A 638 27.56 4.76 -12.23
C TRP A 638 28.72 4.88 -11.26
N GLN A 639 28.93 6.07 -10.72
CA GLN A 639 29.87 6.32 -9.64
C GLN A 639 29.17 7.08 -8.54
N GLY A 640 29.43 6.70 -7.29
CA GLY A 640 28.77 7.27 -6.13
C GLY A 640 28.99 6.46 -4.86
N ALA A 641 28.38 6.94 -3.78
CA ALA A 641 28.35 6.29 -2.48
C ALA A 641 26.91 5.86 -2.14
N PRO A 642 26.69 4.64 -1.61
CA PRO A 642 27.71 3.71 -1.14
C PRO A 642 28.26 2.77 -2.24
N ALA A 643 27.83 2.89 -3.50
CA ALA A 643 28.24 1.95 -4.54
C ALA A 643 28.47 2.62 -5.89
N SER A 644 29.50 2.12 -6.58
CA SER A 644 29.87 2.46 -7.96
C SER A 644 29.90 1.18 -8.79
N GLY A 645 29.69 1.24 -10.10
CA GLY A 645 29.70 0.02 -10.90
C GLY A 645 29.45 0.20 -12.39
N ALA A 646 29.41 -0.94 -13.06
CA ALA A 646 29.11 -1.07 -14.46
C ALA A 646 28.31 -2.36 -14.71
N LEU A 647 27.41 -2.30 -15.68
CA LEU A 647 26.53 -3.37 -16.09
C LEU A 647 26.39 -3.34 -17.62
N ARG A 648 26.60 -4.48 -18.28
CA ARG A 648 26.34 -4.65 -19.70
C ARG A 648 25.37 -5.79 -19.96
N ILE A 649 24.29 -5.48 -20.67
CA ILE A 649 23.27 -6.44 -21.08
C ILE A 649 23.11 -6.37 -22.60
N GLU A 650 23.08 -7.52 -23.26
CA GLU A 650 22.59 -7.64 -24.64
C GLU A 650 21.24 -8.32 -24.64
N GLY A 651 20.35 -7.92 -25.55
CA GLY A 651 18.97 -8.39 -25.56
C GLY A 651 18.35 -8.41 -26.95
N ALA A 652 17.32 -9.24 -27.06
CA ALA A 652 16.44 -9.38 -28.21
C ALA A 652 15.00 -9.41 -27.68
N LEU A 653 14.21 -8.42 -28.07
CA LEU A 653 12.79 -8.30 -27.79
C LEU A 653 11.99 -8.91 -28.95
N ALA A 654 11.17 -9.90 -28.62
CA ALA A 654 10.13 -10.41 -29.50
C ALA A 654 8.77 -9.99 -28.91
N ARG A 655 8.12 -8.98 -29.50
CA ARG A 655 6.93 -8.30 -28.94
C ARG A 655 5.82 -9.24 -28.45
N GLU A 656 5.64 -10.39 -29.10
CA GLU A 656 4.59 -11.37 -28.77
C GLU A 656 4.98 -12.41 -27.72
N THR A 657 6.27 -12.75 -27.59
CA THR A 657 6.71 -13.89 -26.77
C THR A 657 7.52 -13.48 -25.54
N GLY A 658 8.18 -12.33 -25.59
CA GLY A 658 8.96 -11.80 -24.48
C GLY A 658 10.35 -11.30 -24.88
N TRP A 659 11.20 -11.13 -23.88
CA TRP A 659 12.56 -10.63 -24.04
C TRP A 659 13.57 -11.73 -23.73
N LYS A 660 14.60 -11.89 -24.57
CA LYS A 660 15.72 -12.82 -24.34
C LYS A 660 17.02 -12.05 -24.42
N GLY A 661 17.83 -12.14 -23.39
CA GLY A 661 19.10 -11.44 -23.31
C GLY A 661 20.18 -12.23 -22.61
N ARG A 662 21.33 -11.56 -22.47
CA ARG A 662 22.53 -12.06 -21.84
C ARG A 662 23.12 -10.94 -21.01
N LEU A 663 23.25 -11.19 -19.72
CA LEU A 663 24.05 -10.37 -18.82
C LEU A 663 25.53 -10.67 -19.11
N LEU A 664 26.24 -9.74 -19.74
CA LEU A 664 27.60 -9.97 -20.22
C LEU A 664 28.65 -9.76 -19.14
N ASP A 665 28.58 -8.60 -18.48
CA ASP A 665 29.48 -8.19 -17.43
C ASP A 665 28.74 -7.33 -16.42
N THR A 666 29.02 -7.60 -15.14
CA THR A 666 28.57 -6.78 -14.02
C THR A 666 29.74 -6.64 -13.06
N SER A 667 30.05 -5.41 -12.70
CA SER A 667 31.06 -5.07 -11.69
C SER A 667 30.49 -4.01 -10.78
N VAL A 668 30.35 -4.30 -9.49
CA VAL A 668 29.88 -3.35 -8.48
C VAL A 668 30.93 -3.25 -7.40
N ASN A 669 31.49 -2.06 -7.20
CA ASN A 669 32.29 -1.72 -6.05
C ASN A 669 31.35 -1.09 -5.01
N VAL A 670 31.27 -1.69 -3.83
CA VAL A 670 30.56 -1.10 -2.69
C VAL A 670 31.60 -0.59 -1.71
N ASP A 671 31.47 0.68 -1.29
CA ASP A 671 32.36 1.31 -0.30
C ASP A 671 32.45 0.39 0.94
N ASP A 672 33.68 0.20 1.43
CA ASP A 672 34.02 -0.68 2.57
C ASP A 672 33.78 -2.20 2.38
N LEU A 673 33.01 -2.63 1.37
CA LEU A 673 32.69 -4.04 1.11
C LEU A 673 33.48 -4.63 -0.08
N GLY A 674 33.99 -3.81 -0.99
CA GLY A 674 34.85 -4.22 -2.11
C GLY A 674 34.11 -4.59 -3.40
N ASP A 675 34.82 -5.26 -4.32
CA ASP A 675 34.35 -5.53 -5.69
C ASP A 675 33.56 -6.83 -5.81
N ILE A 676 32.36 -6.73 -6.40
CA ILE A 676 31.50 -7.84 -6.82
C ILE A 676 31.55 -7.91 -8.35
N VAL A 677 32.10 -8.99 -8.90
CA VAL A 677 32.35 -9.15 -10.33
C VAL A 677 31.73 -10.45 -10.83
N GLN A 678 30.92 -10.35 -11.88
CA GLN A 678 30.35 -11.50 -12.58
C GLN A 678 31.44 -12.34 -13.27
N GLN A 679 31.41 -13.66 -13.08
CA GLN A 679 32.42 -14.59 -13.60
C GLN A 679 32.06 -15.18 -14.97
N SER A 680 30.77 -15.29 -15.28
CA SER A 680 30.29 -15.92 -16.52
C SER A 680 29.06 -15.20 -17.06
N VAL A 681 28.89 -15.23 -18.39
CA VAL A 681 27.72 -14.64 -19.06
C VAL A 681 26.45 -15.40 -18.67
N ALA A 682 25.43 -14.69 -18.19
CA ALA A 682 24.17 -15.31 -17.75
C ALA A 682 23.06 -15.04 -18.78
N PRO A 683 22.41 -16.06 -19.37
CA PRO A 683 21.22 -15.84 -20.18
C PRO A 683 20.05 -15.41 -19.28
N ILE A 684 19.25 -14.46 -19.74
CA ILE A 684 18.04 -14.01 -19.05
C ILE A 684 16.90 -14.06 -20.06
N ALA A 685 15.77 -14.66 -19.71
CA ALA A 685 14.59 -14.69 -20.56
C ALA A 685 13.35 -14.29 -19.75
N LEU A 686 12.65 -13.25 -20.19
CA LEU A 686 11.37 -12.82 -19.63
C LEU A 686 10.25 -13.24 -20.58
N SER A 687 9.32 -14.06 -20.10
CA SER A 687 8.11 -14.47 -20.83
C SER A 687 6.96 -13.52 -20.49
N PHE A 688 6.25 -13.03 -21.51
CA PHE A 688 5.09 -12.14 -21.31
C PHE A 688 3.78 -12.89 -21.01
N ALA A 689 3.70 -14.19 -21.33
CA ALA A 689 2.49 -14.97 -21.12
C ALA A 689 2.16 -15.16 -19.63
N ASP A 690 3.19 -15.31 -18.81
CA ASP A 690 3.13 -15.63 -17.38
C ASP A 690 3.96 -14.67 -16.52
N MET A 691 4.59 -13.65 -17.13
CA MET A 691 5.47 -12.68 -16.46
C MET A 691 6.59 -13.34 -15.66
N GLN A 692 7.09 -14.50 -16.11
CA GLN A 692 8.16 -15.24 -15.48
C GLN A 692 9.52 -14.89 -16.09
N THR A 693 10.52 -14.72 -15.23
CA THR A 693 11.91 -14.51 -15.64
C THR A 693 12.72 -15.77 -15.37
N GLU A 694 13.33 -16.33 -16.40
CA GLU A 694 14.35 -17.36 -16.30
C GLU A 694 15.74 -16.72 -16.31
N ILE A 695 16.56 -17.06 -15.33
CA ILE A 695 17.94 -16.59 -15.21
C ILE A 695 18.84 -17.84 -15.23
N GLY A 696 19.72 -17.94 -16.20
CA GLY A 696 20.63 -19.08 -16.32
C GLY A 696 21.70 -19.11 -15.22
N GLU A 697 22.34 -20.27 -15.11
CA GLU A 697 23.46 -20.51 -14.20
C GLU A 697 24.59 -19.50 -14.43
N HIS A 698 24.99 -18.83 -13.35
CA HIS A 698 26.12 -17.91 -13.33
C HIS A 698 26.61 -17.70 -11.91
N CYS A 699 27.82 -17.15 -11.80
CA CYS A 699 28.43 -16.83 -10.51
C CYS A 699 28.87 -15.37 -10.47
N TRP A 700 28.67 -14.74 -9.32
CA TRP A 700 29.33 -13.50 -8.93
C TRP A 700 30.46 -13.81 -7.96
N GLN A 701 31.62 -13.19 -8.16
CA GLN A 701 32.75 -13.26 -7.25
C GLN A 701 32.79 -11.97 -6.44
N TRP A 702 32.77 -12.09 -5.12
CA TRP A 702 32.94 -11.00 -4.18
C TRP A 702 34.18 -11.31 -3.33
N GLN A 703 35.31 -10.67 -3.65
CA GLN A 703 36.62 -11.00 -3.06
C GLN A 703 36.94 -12.52 -3.15
N ALA A 704 36.98 -13.24 -2.02
CA ALA A 704 37.20 -14.70 -1.95
C ALA A 704 35.93 -15.54 -2.13
N THR A 705 34.75 -14.90 -2.13
CA THR A 705 33.43 -15.56 -2.08
C THR A 705 32.80 -15.66 -3.46
N SER A 706 32.26 -16.83 -3.79
CA SER A 706 31.44 -17.03 -4.99
C SER A 706 29.97 -17.18 -4.61
N LEU A 707 29.10 -16.38 -5.22
CA LEU A 707 27.64 -16.53 -5.17
C LEU A 707 27.17 -17.05 -6.52
N CYS A 708 26.75 -18.30 -6.57
CA CYS A 708 26.39 -19.01 -7.80
C CYS A 708 24.92 -19.43 -7.80
N LEU A 709 24.22 -19.19 -8.91
CA LEU A 709 23.01 -19.93 -9.24
C LEU A 709 23.43 -21.30 -9.78
N SER A 710 23.15 -22.36 -9.03
CA SER A 710 23.59 -23.72 -9.37
C SER A 710 22.72 -24.43 -10.42
N GLN A 711 21.55 -23.86 -10.70
CA GLN A 711 20.66 -24.27 -11.79
C GLN A 711 19.92 -23.02 -12.31
N PRO A 712 19.29 -23.07 -13.49
CA PRO A 712 18.46 -21.97 -13.98
C PRO A 712 17.37 -21.63 -12.96
N ALA A 713 17.29 -20.36 -12.59
CA ALA A 713 16.30 -19.84 -11.65
C ALA A 713 15.07 -19.34 -12.41
N THR A 714 13.88 -19.70 -11.93
CA THR A 714 12.62 -19.10 -12.40
C THR A 714 12.10 -18.16 -11.32
N VAL A 715 11.81 -16.91 -11.68
CA VAL A 715 11.36 -15.87 -10.75
C VAL A 715 10.09 -15.21 -11.28
N GLY A 716 9.05 -15.19 -10.45
CA GLY A 716 7.74 -14.59 -10.74
C GLY A 716 6.77 -14.81 -9.58
N ALA A 717 5.46 -14.87 -9.87
CA ALA A 717 4.44 -15.24 -8.87
C ALA A 717 4.66 -16.66 -8.31
N GLN A 718 5.26 -17.54 -9.12
CA GLN A 718 5.87 -18.80 -8.71
C GLN A 718 7.37 -18.75 -9.03
N GLY A 719 8.17 -19.57 -8.37
CA GLY A 719 9.59 -19.65 -8.66
C GLY A 719 10.31 -20.83 -8.05
N ASP A 720 11.51 -21.07 -8.58
CA ASP A 720 12.46 -22.10 -8.16
C ASP A 720 13.87 -21.49 -8.27
N VAL A 721 14.55 -21.36 -7.14
CA VAL A 721 15.88 -20.77 -7.05
C VAL A 721 16.77 -21.70 -6.24
N ALA A 722 17.85 -22.21 -6.84
CA ALA A 722 18.92 -22.86 -6.12
C ALA A 722 20.22 -22.04 -6.22
N ALA A 723 20.65 -21.51 -5.08
CA ALA A 723 21.84 -20.68 -4.95
C ALA A 723 22.85 -21.33 -4.00
N LYS A 724 24.13 -21.13 -4.29
CA LYS A 724 25.26 -21.54 -3.45
C LYS A 724 26.16 -20.36 -3.19
N ILE A 725 26.65 -20.26 -1.96
CA ILE A 725 27.69 -19.35 -1.52
C ILE A 725 28.87 -20.21 -1.13
N GLU A 726 30.02 -20.05 -1.78
CA GLU A 726 31.24 -20.78 -1.43
C GLU A 726 32.35 -19.79 -1.05
N GLY A 727 33.11 -20.10 0.00
CA GLY A 727 34.21 -19.25 0.47
C GLY A 727 33.76 -17.90 1.03
N PHE A 728 32.59 -17.82 1.68
CA PHE A 728 32.17 -16.62 2.41
C PHE A 728 33.13 -16.31 3.54
N GLU A 729 33.65 -15.08 3.62
CA GLU A 729 34.49 -14.62 4.73
C GLU A 729 33.71 -13.60 5.56
N ALA A 730 33.57 -13.81 6.87
CA ALA A 730 32.77 -12.93 7.73
C ALA A 730 33.26 -11.46 7.78
N ALA A 731 34.53 -11.20 7.45
CA ALA A 731 35.06 -9.84 7.28
C ALA A 731 34.26 -9.01 6.25
N GLN A 732 33.64 -9.67 5.28
CA GLN A 732 32.82 -9.04 4.25
C GLN A 732 31.49 -8.48 4.77
N ILE A 733 31.06 -8.88 5.97
CA ILE A 733 29.86 -8.33 6.62
C ILE A 733 30.18 -7.57 7.91
N ALA A 734 31.46 -7.27 8.16
CA ALA A 734 31.89 -6.59 9.38
C ALA A 734 31.19 -5.25 9.59
N ALA A 735 30.87 -4.51 8.52
CA ALA A 735 30.13 -3.25 8.59
C ALA A 735 28.66 -3.41 9.07
N PHE A 736 28.11 -4.63 9.02
CA PHE A 736 26.77 -4.94 9.52
C PHE A 736 26.78 -5.49 10.95
N LEU A 737 27.96 -5.81 11.50
CA LEU A 737 28.13 -6.18 12.90
C LEU A 737 28.28 -4.91 13.75
N PRO A 738 27.84 -4.91 15.01
CA PRO A 738 28.18 -3.83 15.92
C PRO A 738 29.71 -3.69 16.03
N PRO A 739 30.26 -2.46 16.10
CA PRO A 739 31.69 -2.22 16.01
C PRO A 739 32.51 -2.91 17.11
N GLU A 740 31.90 -3.17 18.25
CA GLU A 740 32.47 -3.93 19.36
C GLU A 740 32.55 -5.45 19.12
N TRP A 741 31.96 -5.98 18.05
CA TRP A 741 32.01 -7.41 17.72
C TRP A 741 32.82 -7.69 16.45
N GLN A 742 33.75 -8.64 16.55
CA GLN A 742 34.51 -9.17 15.43
C GLN A 742 34.14 -10.62 15.20
N LEU A 743 33.76 -10.96 13.97
CA LEU A 743 33.46 -12.32 13.55
C LEU A 743 34.51 -12.78 12.54
N ASN A 744 35.27 -13.81 12.90
CA ASN A 744 36.33 -14.38 12.08
C ASN A 744 35.93 -15.81 11.72
N THR A 745 35.40 -16.03 10.53
CA THR A 745 35.10 -17.38 10.06
C THR A 745 34.94 -17.44 8.55
N ARG A 746 34.93 -18.67 8.04
CA ARG A 746 34.53 -18.97 6.67
C ARG A 746 33.27 -19.81 6.66
N ALA A 747 32.36 -19.53 5.74
CA ALA A 747 31.16 -20.32 5.59
C ALA A 747 30.89 -20.67 4.11
N ASN A 748 30.23 -21.80 3.92
CA ASN A 748 29.58 -22.15 2.67
C ASN A 748 28.08 -22.26 2.95
N ALA A 749 27.25 -21.77 2.06
CA ALA A 749 25.80 -21.89 2.17
C ALA A 749 25.21 -22.45 0.89
N ALA A 750 24.15 -23.24 1.01
CA ALA A 750 23.31 -23.63 -0.10
C ALA A 750 21.85 -23.39 0.27
N VAL A 751 21.10 -22.78 -0.65
CA VAL A 751 19.68 -22.49 -0.48
C VAL A 751 18.94 -22.98 -1.71
N HIS A 752 17.89 -23.76 -1.50
CA HIS A 752 16.90 -24.11 -2.53
C HIS A 752 15.53 -23.63 -2.07
N ALA A 753 14.97 -22.66 -2.78
CA ALA A 753 13.67 -22.06 -2.48
C ALA A 753 12.70 -22.29 -3.63
N ARG A 754 11.51 -22.81 -3.31
CA ARG A 754 10.39 -22.93 -4.24
C ARG A 754 9.13 -22.29 -3.67
N TRP A 755 8.44 -21.50 -4.48
CA TRP A 755 7.20 -20.84 -4.07
C TRP A 755 6.17 -20.84 -5.21
N GLN A 756 4.90 -20.73 -4.83
CA GLN A 756 3.76 -20.59 -5.73
C GLN A 756 2.69 -19.73 -5.03
N PRO A 757 1.79 -19.08 -5.78
CA PRO A 757 0.67 -18.35 -5.19
C PRO A 757 -0.15 -19.25 -4.26
N ASP A 758 -0.66 -18.68 -3.17
CA ASP A 758 -1.57 -19.31 -2.21
C ASP A 758 -1.04 -20.58 -1.50
N ALA A 759 0.29 -20.82 -1.51
CA ALA A 759 0.91 -21.90 -0.76
C ALA A 759 2.11 -21.43 0.08
N SER A 760 2.38 -22.14 1.20
CA SER A 760 3.63 -21.95 1.96
C SER A 760 4.83 -22.31 1.08
N PRO A 761 5.89 -21.49 1.08
CA PRO A 761 7.11 -21.82 0.36
C PRO A 761 7.81 -23.06 0.95
N ASP A 762 8.56 -23.78 0.10
CA ASP A 762 9.48 -24.84 0.47
C ASP A 762 10.90 -24.29 0.33
N VAL A 763 11.50 -23.90 1.45
CA VAL A 763 12.86 -23.34 1.51
C VAL A 763 13.74 -24.30 2.29
N GLN A 764 14.80 -24.79 1.66
CA GLN A 764 15.82 -25.61 2.30
C GLN A 764 17.13 -24.81 2.29
N ALA A 765 17.73 -24.65 3.45
CA ALA A 765 18.99 -23.94 3.63
C ALA A 765 19.95 -24.79 4.46
N SER A 766 21.20 -24.83 4.04
CA SER A 766 22.29 -25.44 4.80
C SER A 766 23.47 -24.49 4.83
N ILE A 767 24.02 -24.25 6.01
CA ILE A 767 25.23 -23.44 6.23
C ILE A 767 26.27 -24.34 6.89
N ASP A 768 27.42 -24.47 6.25
CA ASP A 768 28.60 -25.14 6.75
C ASP A 768 29.63 -24.08 7.12
N ILE A 769 29.89 -23.94 8.42
CA ILE A 769 30.78 -22.93 8.98
C ILE A 769 32.06 -23.64 9.38
N ALA A 770 33.17 -23.22 8.76
CA ALA A 770 34.51 -23.69 9.08
C ALA A 770 34.94 -23.22 10.47
N ASP A 771 36.19 -23.48 10.83
CA ASP A 771 36.78 -22.96 12.05
C ASP A 771 36.71 -21.44 12.10
N GLY A 772 36.54 -20.91 13.31
CA GLY A 772 36.40 -19.48 13.51
C GLY A 772 36.28 -19.07 14.96
N ASP A 773 36.20 -17.77 15.17
CA ASP A 773 35.95 -17.16 16.46
C ASP A 773 35.05 -15.94 16.34
N VAL A 774 34.32 -15.67 17.41
CA VAL A 774 33.68 -14.39 17.65
C VAL A 774 34.34 -13.74 18.84
N ARG A 775 34.69 -12.45 18.69
CA ARG A 775 35.41 -11.67 19.67
C ARG A 775 34.71 -10.36 19.96
N GLU A 776 34.51 -10.06 21.23
CA GLU A 776 34.12 -8.74 21.70
C GLU A 776 35.36 -7.87 21.96
N GLN A 777 35.33 -6.62 21.52
CA GLN A 777 36.38 -5.61 21.71
C GLN A 777 36.14 -4.80 22.99
N ALA A 778 36.23 -5.47 24.14
CA ALA A 778 36.24 -4.86 25.47
C ALA A 778 37.65 -4.93 26.10
N ASP A 779 37.86 -4.27 27.25
CA ASP A 779 39.13 -4.32 28.00
C ASP A 779 39.55 -5.76 28.34
N THR A 780 38.58 -6.61 28.67
CA THR A 780 38.69 -8.07 28.72
C THR A 780 37.86 -8.67 27.58
N PRO A 781 38.49 -9.11 26.47
CA PRO A 781 37.76 -9.56 25.29
C PRO A 781 37.14 -10.95 25.49
N LEU A 782 35.82 -11.06 25.32
CA LEU A 782 35.15 -12.35 25.18
C LEU A 782 35.55 -12.99 23.85
N VAL A 783 36.13 -14.20 23.88
CA VAL A 783 36.50 -14.95 22.67
C VAL A 783 35.87 -16.33 22.71
N ILE A 784 34.94 -16.59 21.79
CA ILE A 784 34.30 -17.90 21.62
C ILE A 784 34.76 -18.48 20.28
N GLY A 785 35.58 -19.53 20.33
CA GLY A 785 36.11 -20.23 19.16
C GLY A 785 35.41 -21.56 18.89
N TRP A 786 35.25 -21.91 17.62
CA TRP A 786 34.73 -23.21 17.17
C TRP A 786 35.60 -23.84 16.08
N GLN A 787 35.54 -25.17 15.99
CA GLN A 787 36.22 -25.97 14.95
C GLN A 787 35.34 -26.14 13.72
N HIS A 788 34.05 -26.34 13.95
CA HIS A 788 33.07 -26.58 12.90
C HIS A 788 31.68 -26.31 13.43
N ALA A 789 30.83 -25.71 12.60
CA ALA A 789 29.41 -25.59 12.86
C ALA A 789 28.59 -25.92 11.61
N ASN A 790 27.46 -26.58 11.80
CA ASN A 790 26.53 -26.88 10.72
C ASN A 790 25.12 -26.45 11.13
N LEU A 791 24.47 -25.67 10.28
CA LEU A 791 23.09 -25.24 10.45
C LEU A 791 22.27 -25.70 9.25
N ASN A 792 21.29 -26.57 9.47
CA ASN A 792 20.30 -26.92 8.46
C ASN A 792 18.95 -26.34 8.87
N ALA A 793 18.24 -25.76 7.92
CA ALA A 793 16.89 -25.23 8.11
C ALA A 793 15.98 -25.61 6.94
N ARG A 794 14.73 -25.95 7.25
CA ARG A 794 13.67 -26.16 6.26
C ARG A 794 12.40 -25.45 6.67
N TRP A 795 11.95 -24.52 5.83
CA TRP A 795 10.61 -23.96 5.92
C TRP A 795 9.69 -24.73 4.97
N TYR A 796 8.69 -25.42 5.51
CA TYR A 796 7.72 -26.18 4.73
C TYR A 796 6.38 -26.26 5.50
N GLN A 797 5.25 -26.07 4.81
CA GLN A 797 3.91 -26.14 5.40
C GLN A 797 3.75 -25.27 6.66
N ASP A 798 4.15 -24.00 6.60
CA ASP A 798 4.06 -23.03 7.72
C ASP A 798 4.85 -23.45 8.99
N LYS A 799 5.85 -24.33 8.82
CA LYS A 799 6.77 -24.76 9.88
C LYS A 799 8.22 -24.52 9.48
N LEU A 800 9.01 -23.98 10.39
CA LEU A 800 10.46 -23.84 10.25
C LEU A 800 11.12 -24.87 11.15
N GLN A 801 11.75 -25.86 10.55
CA GLN A 801 12.54 -26.86 11.25
C GLN A 801 14.00 -26.51 11.10
N GLY A 802 14.75 -26.52 12.20
CA GLY A 802 16.18 -26.22 12.19
C GLY A 802 16.98 -27.17 13.07
N ALA A 803 18.21 -27.43 12.66
CA ALA A 803 19.18 -28.19 13.44
C ALA A 803 20.54 -27.49 13.40
N LEU A 804 21.10 -27.23 14.58
CA LEU A 804 22.43 -26.65 14.78
C LEU A 804 23.32 -27.70 15.45
N ALA A 805 24.51 -27.93 14.90
CA ALA A 805 25.57 -28.69 15.55
C ALA A 805 26.83 -27.83 15.56
N LEU A 806 27.40 -27.58 16.73
CA LEU A 806 28.57 -26.72 16.96
C LEU A 806 29.59 -27.48 17.80
N THR A 807 30.83 -27.53 17.33
CA THR A 807 31.97 -28.10 18.06
C THR A 807 32.93 -26.98 18.43
N LEU A 808 33.14 -26.74 19.72
CA LEU A 808 33.97 -25.65 20.21
C LEU A 808 35.46 -25.98 20.09
N SER A 809 36.31 -24.96 19.92
CA SER A 809 37.76 -25.12 19.68
C SER A 809 38.50 -25.78 20.84
N GLU A 810 38.02 -25.59 22.06
CA GLU A 810 38.66 -26.07 23.29
C GLU A 810 37.96 -27.29 23.90
N GLY A 811 37.10 -27.97 23.13
CA GLY A 811 36.32 -29.10 23.59
C GLY A 811 34.89 -28.71 23.96
N GLY A 812 34.02 -29.71 23.92
CA GLY A 812 32.59 -29.55 24.11
C GLY A 812 31.80 -29.38 22.81
N THR A 813 30.53 -29.76 22.87
CA THR A 813 29.60 -29.72 21.73
C THR A 813 28.27 -29.10 22.15
N LEU A 814 27.68 -28.34 21.24
CA LEU A 814 26.33 -27.83 21.35
C LEU A 814 25.53 -28.37 20.17
N ALA A 815 24.45 -29.07 20.46
CA ALA A 815 23.49 -29.52 19.46
C ALA A 815 22.10 -28.99 19.81
N SER A 816 21.40 -28.44 18.82
CA SER A 816 20.00 -28.05 18.98
C SER A 816 19.17 -28.51 17.80
N ALA A 817 17.95 -28.98 18.06
CA ALA A 817 16.95 -29.22 17.03
C ALA A 817 15.66 -28.50 17.43
N PHE A 818 15.08 -27.71 16.53
CA PHE A 818 13.87 -26.95 16.81
C PHE A 818 12.86 -27.03 15.66
N THR A 819 11.59 -26.83 16.01
CA THR A 819 10.47 -26.63 15.10
C THR A 819 9.69 -25.43 15.59
N LEU A 820 9.62 -24.39 14.75
CA LEU A 820 8.75 -23.24 14.94
C LEU A 820 7.51 -23.44 14.07
N SER A 821 6.32 -23.44 14.66
CA SER A 821 5.04 -23.56 13.95
C SER A 821 4.30 -22.23 13.92
N ASP A 822 3.34 -22.12 12.99
CA ASP A 822 2.46 -20.95 12.82
C ASP A 822 3.25 -19.68 12.45
N LEU A 823 4.20 -19.78 11.52
CA LEU A 823 5.13 -18.69 11.17
C LEU A 823 4.41 -17.45 10.63
N LEU A 824 3.29 -17.66 9.94
CA LEU A 824 2.43 -16.61 9.41
C LEU A 824 1.47 -16.02 10.46
N ALA A 825 1.39 -16.60 11.66
CA ALA A 825 0.57 -16.11 12.77
C ALA A 825 1.37 -15.18 13.73
N PRO A 826 0.71 -14.27 14.48
CA PRO A 826 1.37 -13.41 15.46
C PRO A 826 1.96 -14.17 16.65
N SER A 827 1.34 -15.29 17.04
CA SER A 827 1.74 -16.13 18.17
C SER A 827 2.42 -17.40 17.67
N ARG A 828 3.75 -17.39 17.61
CA ARG A 828 4.55 -18.52 17.13
C ARG A 828 4.84 -19.49 18.27
N SER A 829 4.70 -20.78 18.00
CA SER A 829 5.01 -21.84 18.96
C SER A 829 6.35 -22.50 18.65
N LEU A 830 7.19 -22.65 19.66
CA LEU A 830 8.50 -23.30 19.60
C LEU A 830 8.39 -24.69 20.21
N THR A 831 9.04 -25.67 19.59
CA THR A 831 9.36 -26.96 20.21
C THR A 831 10.79 -27.31 19.85
N GLY A 832 11.63 -27.65 20.81
CA GLY A 832 13.01 -27.99 20.51
C GLY A 832 13.73 -28.70 21.64
N GLU A 833 14.89 -29.23 21.31
CA GLU A 833 15.83 -29.89 22.22
C GLU A 833 17.19 -29.20 22.10
N VAL A 834 17.86 -28.99 23.23
CA VAL A 834 19.19 -28.40 23.33
C VAL A 834 20.05 -29.31 24.19
N THR A 835 21.16 -29.77 23.63
CA THR A 835 22.15 -30.59 24.32
C THR A 835 23.48 -29.84 24.32
N ILE A 836 24.06 -29.69 25.49
CA ILE A 836 25.38 -29.12 25.72
C ILE A 836 26.20 -30.21 26.40
N ASN A 837 27.36 -30.56 25.85
CA ASN A 837 28.27 -31.52 26.47
C ASN A 837 29.65 -30.89 26.64
N ASP A 838 30.25 -31.02 27.83
CA ASP A 838 31.64 -30.70 28.15
C ASP A 838 32.08 -29.27 27.76
N VAL A 839 31.20 -28.26 27.90
CA VAL A 839 31.54 -26.87 27.57
C VAL A 839 32.25 -26.20 28.76
N GLN A 840 33.45 -25.67 28.54
CA GLN A 840 34.26 -25.09 29.61
C GLN A 840 33.84 -23.64 29.95
N LEU A 841 33.62 -23.36 31.25
CA LEU A 841 33.27 -22.02 31.75
C LEU A 841 34.41 -20.99 31.65
N ALA A 842 35.67 -21.43 31.54
CA ALA A 842 36.85 -20.56 31.52
C ALA A 842 36.86 -19.50 30.41
N LYS A 843 36.07 -19.67 29.35
CA LYS A 843 35.96 -18.68 28.25
C LYS A 843 34.83 -17.69 28.42
N LEU A 844 33.95 -17.91 29.39
CA LEU A 844 32.88 -17.00 29.74
C LEU A 844 33.30 -16.03 30.85
N GLU A 845 34.54 -16.13 31.36
CA GLU A 845 35.13 -15.23 32.36
C GLU A 845 34.91 -13.73 32.01
N PRO A 846 35.08 -13.27 30.75
CA PRO A 846 34.87 -11.85 30.42
C PRO A 846 33.42 -11.37 30.59
N LEU A 847 32.43 -12.27 30.58
CA LEU A 847 31.02 -11.93 30.84
C LEU A 847 30.76 -11.58 32.32
N LEU A 848 31.72 -11.82 33.20
CA LEU A 848 31.60 -11.62 34.65
C LEU A 848 32.15 -10.27 35.14
N GLY A 849 32.65 -9.42 34.24
CA GLY A 849 33.07 -8.04 34.50
C GLY A 849 34.58 -7.79 34.37
N SER A 850 34.96 -6.55 34.06
CA SER A 850 36.33 -6.15 33.65
C SER A 850 37.32 -5.89 34.79
N ASP A 851 36.83 -5.68 36.02
CA ASP A 851 37.67 -5.13 37.09
C ASP A 851 38.43 -6.18 37.93
N GLN A 852 38.10 -7.47 37.80
CA GLN A 852 38.61 -8.46 38.76
C GLN A 852 38.89 -9.83 38.11
N GLN A 853 40.18 -10.21 38.10
CA GLN A 853 40.70 -11.49 37.63
C GLN A 853 40.17 -12.65 38.47
N ALA A 854 39.00 -13.17 38.12
CA ALA A 854 38.40 -14.37 38.71
C ALA A 854 38.59 -15.56 37.76
N ASP A 855 39.56 -16.42 38.05
CA ASP A 855 39.77 -17.72 37.39
C ASP A 855 38.57 -18.63 37.72
N ILE A 856 37.61 -18.66 36.80
CA ILE A 856 36.41 -19.48 36.87
C ILE A 856 36.52 -20.59 35.85
N ASN A 857 36.41 -21.83 36.29
CA ASN A 857 36.52 -23.01 35.45
C ASN A 857 35.46 -24.05 35.84
N GLY A 858 35.10 -24.95 34.94
CA GLY A 858 34.07 -25.97 35.15
C GLY A 858 33.50 -26.46 33.83
N GLU A 859 32.94 -27.66 33.84
CA GLU A 859 32.35 -28.31 32.67
C GLU A 859 30.82 -28.22 32.74
N VAL A 860 30.21 -27.59 31.74
CA VAL A 860 28.76 -27.45 31.62
C VAL A 860 28.19 -28.57 30.77
N ASN A 861 27.24 -29.30 31.32
CA ASN A 861 26.44 -30.30 30.63
C ASN A 861 24.95 -29.94 30.74
N ALA A 862 24.19 -30.02 29.65
CA ALA A 862 22.77 -29.74 29.67
C ALA A 862 22.01 -30.61 28.69
N ASN A 863 20.80 -31.03 29.08
CA ASN A 863 19.82 -31.64 28.19
C ASN A 863 18.46 -31.02 28.49
N LEU A 864 18.04 -30.12 27.60
CA LEU A 864 16.88 -29.26 27.78
C LEU A 864 15.87 -29.47 26.65
N ARG A 865 14.60 -29.55 27.02
CA ARG A 865 13.45 -29.58 26.10
C ARG A 865 12.65 -28.30 26.29
N VAL A 866 12.40 -27.59 25.20
CA VAL A 866 11.73 -26.29 25.19
C VAL A 866 10.41 -26.43 24.42
N GLU A 867 9.30 -25.97 24.97
CA GLU A 867 8.00 -25.98 24.29
C GLU A 867 7.12 -24.77 24.64
N GLY A 868 6.18 -24.42 23.76
CA GLY A 868 5.22 -23.33 24.01
C GLY A 868 5.51 -22.05 23.21
N PRO A 869 4.94 -20.90 23.59
CA PRO A 869 5.10 -19.64 22.86
C PRO A 869 6.55 -19.15 22.83
N LEU A 870 7.03 -18.67 21.68
CA LEU A 870 8.40 -18.17 21.52
C LEU A 870 8.76 -17.04 22.50
N THR A 871 7.78 -16.27 22.96
CA THR A 871 7.97 -15.14 23.89
C THR A 871 8.28 -15.58 25.33
N LEU A 872 7.81 -16.76 25.75
CA LEU A 872 8.03 -17.29 27.09
C LEU A 872 7.79 -18.81 27.09
N PRO A 873 8.73 -19.60 26.57
CA PRO A 873 8.57 -21.04 26.47
C PRO A 873 8.74 -21.72 27.84
N ASP A 874 8.11 -22.87 27.99
CA ASP A 874 8.33 -23.79 29.10
C ASP A 874 9.60 -24.60 28.83
N VAL A 875 10.50 -24.68 29.83
CA VAL A 875 11.79 -25.37 29.72
C VAL A 875 11.84 -26.54 30.69
N TYR A 876 12.16 -27.73 30.20
CA TYR A 876 12.23 -28.96 30.98
C TYR A 876 13.62 -29.58 30.83
N GLY A 877 14.12 -30.24 31.88
CA GLY A 877 15.36 -31.00 31.81
C GLY A 877 16.34 -30.62 32.91
N GLY A 878 17.63 -30.82 32.63
CA GLY A 878 18.68 -30.60 33.63
C GLY A 878 19.91 -29.95 33.03
N LEU A 879 20.58 -29.15 33.86
CA LEU A 879 21.90 -28.58 33.62
C LEU A 879 22.79 -28.92 34.82
N THR A 880 23.99 -29.42 34.56
CA THR A 880 25.02 -29.62 35.58
C THR A 880 26.26 -28.81 35.24
N ILE A 881 26.91 -28.34 36.29
CA ILE A 881 28.25 -27.76 36.23
C ILE A 881 29.11 -28.65 37.12
N ASP A 882 30.04 -29.35 36.51
CA ASP A 882 30.97 -30.27 37.16
C ASP A 882 32.37 -29.64 37.24
N ALA A 883 33.17 -30.06 38.22
CA ALA A 883 34.52 -29.56 38.44
C ALA A 883 34.62 -28.02 38.54
N LEU A 884 33.62 -27.37 39.16
CA LEU A 884 33.57 -25.92 39.32
C LEU A 884 34.73 -25.42 40.19
N ARG A 885 35.52 -24.50 39.66
CA ARG A 885 36.63 -23.84 40.34
C ARG A 885 36.48 -22.34 40.19
N VAL A 886 36.69 -21.62 41.28
CA VAL A 886 36.58 -20.16 41.33
C VAL A 886 37.73 -19.65 42.20
N LYS A 887 38.62 -18.83 41.66
CA LYS A 887 39.75 -18.22 42.39
C LYS A 887 39.96 -16.79 41.93
N GLY A 888 40.18 -15.85 42.84
CA GLY A 888 40.53 -14.48 42.42
C GLY A 888 40.27 -13.40 43.47
N LEU A 889 40.69 -12.18 43.15
CA LEU A 889 40.48 -10.99 44.02
C LEU A 889 38.99 -10.61 44.16
N ALA A 890 38.14 -11.12 43.25
CA ALA A 890 36.70 -10.86 43.21
C ALA A 890 35.85 -11.74 44.11
N SER A 891 36.33 -12.95 44.37
CA SER A 891 35.61 -13.90 45.19
C SER A 891 36.21 -13.87 46.59
N PRO A 892 35.43 -13.54 47.63
CA PRO A 892 35.91 -13.62 49.01
C PRO A 892 36.16 -15.08 49.46
N VAL A 893 35.82 -16.05 48.60
CA VAL A 893 35.88 -17.50 48.83
C VAL A 893 36.53 -18.18 47.62
N ASP A 894 37.59 -18.95 47.86
CA ASP A 894 38.15 -19.84 46.85
C ASP A 894 37.36 -21.16 46.79
N VAL A 895 36.98 -21.58 45.58
CA VAL A 895 36.37 -22.88 45.29
C VAL A 895 37.37 -23.73 44.51
N ASN A 896 37.80 -24.84 45.09
CA ASN A 896 38.79 -25.75 44.49
C ASN A 896 38.14 -26.83 43.61
N ASP A 897 36.91 -27.19 43.91
CA ASP A 897 36.09 -28.16 43.18
C ASP A 897 34.62 -27.93 43.58
N GLY A 898 33.68 -28.34 42.76
CA GLY A 898 32.26 -28.15 43.06
C GLY A 898 31.35 -28.72 42.00
N GLN A 899 30.15 -29.12 42.43
CA GLN A 899 29.09 -29.56 41.55
C GLN A 899 27.84 -28.71 41.79
N LEU A 900 27.26 -28.21 40.71
CA LEU A 900 25.94 -27.55 40.72
C LEU A 900 25.02 -28.31 39.77
N ALA A 901 23.80 -28.60 40.21
CA ALA A 901 22.75 -29.22 39.41
C ALA A 901 21.49 -28.35 39.44
N LEU A 902 21.04 -27.92 38.26
CA LEU A 902 19.80 -27.20 38.03
C LEU A 902 18.80 -28.12 37.34
N THR A 903 17.67 -28.39 37.98
CA THR A 903 16.54 -29.11 37.37
C THR A 903 15.44 -28.13 37.01
N LEU A 904 14.98 -28.15 35.75
CA LEU A 904 13.95 -27.27 35.20
C LEU A 904 12.67 -28.06 34.89
N ASP A 905 11.53 -27.51 35.28
CA ASP A 905 10.19 -28.09 35.07
C ASP A 905 9.21 -27.00 34.64
N GLY A 906 9.25 -26.63 33.37
CA GLY A 906 8.45 -25.54 32.79
C GLY A 906 8.97 -24.16 33.20
N LYS A 907 8.27 -23.50 34.13
CA LYS A 907 8.60 -22.14 34.63
C LYS A 907 9.08 -22.12 36.08
N GLN A 908 9.53 -23.27 36.56
CA GLN A 908 10.08 -23.45 37.90
C GLN A 908 11.36 -24.27 37.81
N GLY A 909 12.25 -24.07 38.77
CA GLY A 909 13.54 -24.74 38.83
C GLY A 909 14.02 -24.96 40.25
N LYS A 910 14.90 -25.95 40.41
CA LYS A 910 15.60 -26.24 41.66
C LYS A 910 17.09 -26.29 41.41
N VAL A 911 17.85 -25.65 42.28
CA VAL A 911 19.32 -25.66 42.27
C VAL A 911 19.84 -26.36 43.51
N GLU A 912 20.67 -27.36 43.32
CA GLU A 912 21.36 -28.07 44.40
C GLU A 912 22.85 -28.06 44.08
N GLY A 913 23.70 -27.88 45.09
CA GLY A 913 25.12 -27.83 44.86
C GLY A 913 25.98 -28.01 46.10
N GLU A 914 27.19 -28.50 45.87
CA GLU A 914 28.22 -28.66 46.88
C GLU A 914 29.50 -28.02 46.36
N LEU A 915 29.99 -26.98 47.05
CA LEU A 915 31.25 -26.29 46.71
C LEU A 915 32.33 -26.68 47.71
N VAL A 916 33.42 -27.24 47.22
CA VAL A 916 34.59 -27.62 48.01
C VAL A 916 35.55 -26.44 48.03
N THR A 917 35.65 -25.80 49.19
CA THR A 917 36.61 -24.73 49.46
C THR A 917 37.88 -25.33 50.09
N PRO A 918 39.02 -24.61 50.15
CA PRO A 918 40.21 -25.11 50.84
C PRO A 918 39.99 -25.49 52.32
N ASP A 919 39.05 -24.82 52.99
CA ASP A 919 38.85 -24.90 54.43
C ASP A 919 37.57 -25.66 54.84
N GLY A 920 36.68 -25.99 53.90
CA GLY A 920 35.43 -26.71 54.18
C GLY A 920 34.50 -26.86 52.97
N VAL A 921 33.34 -27.47 53.21
CA VAL A 921 32.30 -27.66 52.18
C VAL A 921 31.17 -26.67 52.39
N LEU A 922 30.71 -26.05 51.31
CA LEU A 922 29.54 -25.17 51.27
C LEU A 922 28.38 -25.87 50.56
N ALA A 923 27.28 -26.11 51.26
CA ALA A 923 26.07 -26.68 50.68
C ALA A 923 25.13 -25.57 50.20
N LEU A 924 24.64 -25.72 48.97
CA LEU A 924 23.72 -24.82 48.30
C LEU A 924 22.42 -25.55 47.98
N ASN A 925 21.28 -24.99 48.39
CA ASN A 925 19.97 -25.52 48.03
C ASN A 925 18.97 -24.39 47.81
N GLY A 926 18.39 -24.31 46.62
CA GLY A 926 17.49 -23.25 46.26
C GLY A 926 16.39 -23.68 45.29
N ASP A 927 15.36 -22.84 45.21
CA ASP A 927 14.23 -22.99 44.31
C ASP A 927 13.87 -21.64 43.67
N GLY A 928 13.27 -21.70 42.49
CA GLY A 928 12.84 -20.50 41.79
C GLY A 928 11.66 -20.75 40.86
N GLN A 929 10.91 -19.68 40.59
CA GLN A 929 9.76 -19.67 39.67
C GLN A 929 9.74 -18.36 38.88
N TRP A 930 9.35 -18.42 37.61
CA TRP A 930 9.29 -17.29 36.68
C TRP A 930 8.04 -17.37 35.79
N PRO A 931 6.82 -17.20 36.33
CA PRO A 931 5.59 -17.16 35.54
C PRO A 931 5.62 -16.11 34.41
N SER A 932 6.37 -15.01 34.60
CA SER A 932 6.71 -13.98 33.61
C SER A 932 8.10 -13.40 33.88
N ILE A 933 8.68 -12.71 32.89
CA ILE A 933 10.01 -12.08 33.01
C ILE A 933 10.07 -11.02 34.14
N ASP A 934 8.95 -10.35 34.42
CA ASP A 934 8.84 -9.30 35.44
C ASP A 934 8.39 -9.80 36.84
N ASP A 935 8.13 -11.10 37.01
CA ASP A 935 7.66 -11.70 38.29
C ASP A 935 8.41 -13.01 38.55
N TRP A 936 9.74 -12.95 38.59
CA TRP A 936 10.56 -14.07 39.02
C TRP A 936 10.80 -14.02 40.53
N ARG A 937 10.89 -15.20 41.15
CA ARG A 937 11.22 -15.36 42.57
C ARG A 937 12.25 -16.45 42.72
N PHE A 938 13.23 -16.21 43.56
CA PHE A 938 14.34 -17.13 43.81
C PHE A 938 14.64 -17.17 45.31
N GLY A 939 14.87 -18.36 45.84
CA GLY A 939 15.34 -18.60 47.19
C GLY A 939 16.58 -19.50 47.17
N LEU A 940 17.57 -19.19 48.01
CA LEU A 940 18.81 -19.97 48.14
C LEU A 940 19.21 -20.04 49.60
N ASN A 941 19.43 -21.25 50.09
CA ASN A 941 20.05 -21.51 51.39
C ASN A 941 21.53 -21.86 51.19
N VAL A 942 22.38 -21.22 51.99
CA VAL A 942 23.83 -21.37 51.97
C VAL A 942 24.30 -21.74 53.37
N ALA A 943 24.87 -22.92 53.53
CA ALA A 943 25.37 -23.40 54.82
C ALA A 943 26.79 -23.96 54.70
N GLY A 944 27.66 -23.66 55.67
CA GLY A 944 29.02 -24.19 55.72
C GLY A 944 29.61 -24.22 57.13
N ASP A 945 30.47 -25.21 57.38
CA ASP A 945 31.09 -25.41 58.70
C ASP A 945 32.32 -24.53 58.94
N THR A 946 33.13 -24.29 57.90
CA THR A 946 34.31 -23.42 57.96
C THR A 946 34.60 -22.88 56.57
N LEU A 947 34.73 -21.56 56.48
CA LEU A 947 34.93 -20.82 55.25
C LEU A 947 35.97 -19.73 55.51
N ARG A 948 37.14 -19.84 54.88
CA ARG A 948 38.14 -18.77 54.93
C ARG A 948 37.70 -17.62 54.05
N VAL A 949 37.45 -16.47 54.65
CA VAL A 949 37.24 -15.20 53.97
C VAL A 949 38.55 -14.42 54.01
N ASN A 950 39.10 -14.14 52.85
CA ASN A 950 40.35 -13.41 52.70
C ASN A 950 40.11 -12.11 51.93
N VAL A 951 40.40 -10.96 52.55
CA VAL A 951 40.31 -9.63 51.93
C VAL A 951 41.69 -8.98 52.04
N PRO A 952 42.60 -9.23 51.07
CA PRO A 952 43.95 -8.69 51.09
C PRO A 952 43.93 -7.15 50.99
N PRO A 953 44.88 -6.44 51.63
CA PRO A 953 45.92 -6.97 52.52
C PRO A 953 45.45 -7.10 53.99
N MET A 954 44.19 -6.79 54.31
CA MET A 954 43.82 -6.41 55.68
C MET A 954 43.17 -7.49 56.54
N VAL A 955 42.35 -8.38 55.97
CA VAL A 955 41.45 -9.24 56.77
C VAL A 955 41.55 -10.69 56.35
N ARG A 956 41.74 -11.58 57.32
CA ARG A 956 41.65 -13.04 57.16
C ARG A 956 40.73 -13.58 58.25
N LEU A 957 39.58 -14.15 57.90
CA LEU A 957 38.61 -14.70 58.85
C LEU A 957 38.28 -16.15 58.48
N ASP A 958 38.09 -17.00 59.48
CA ASP A 958 37.39 -18.28 59.30
C ASP A 958 35.97 -18.08 59.79
N VAL A 959 34.99 -18.29 58.92
CA VAL A 959 33.57 -18.06 59.20
C VAL A 959 32.74 -19.32 58.98
N ALA A 960 31.67 -19.49 59.74
CA ALA A 960 30.68 -20.55 59.56
C ALA A 960 29.32 -19.89 59.24
N PRO A 961 28.94 -19.78 57.96
CA PRO A 961 27.71 -19.13 57.55
C PRO A 961 26.52 -20.09 57.58
N ASP A 962 25.36 -19.59 58.01
CA ASP A 962 24.04 -20.18 57.80
C ASP A 962 23.11 -19.06 57.33
N LEU A 963 22.93 -18.95 56.01
CA LEU A 963 22.29 -17.81 55.35
C LEU A 963 21.15 -18.25 54.43
N THR A 964 20.07 -17.49 54.45
CA THR A 964 18.97 -17.57 53.46
C THR A 964 18.96 -16.30 52.63
N VAL A 965 19.06 -16.46 51.32
CA VAL A 965 18.95 -15.42 50.31
C VAL A 965 17.62 -15.58 49.60
N SER A 966 16.89 -14.47 49.42
CA SER A 966 15.67 -14.42 48.62
C SER A 966 15.71 -13.23 47.68
N ALA A 967 15.31 -13.41 46.43
CA ALA A 967 15.42 -12.40 45.39
C ALA A 967 14.18 -12.36 44.48
N THR A 968 13.87 -11.15 44.03
CA THR A 968 12.84 -10.77 43.06
C THR A 968 13.42 -9.68 42.13
N PRO A 969 12.76 -9.29 41.03
CA PRO A 969 13.31 -8.27 40.14
C PRO A 969 13.64 -6.92 40.82
N HIS A 970 13.04 -6.61 41.97
CA HIS A 970 13.19 -5.31 42.65
C HIS A 970 13.85 -5.39 44.03
N ASP A 971 13.86 -6.56 44.68
CA ASP A 971 14.36 -6.71 46.05
C ASP A 971 15.22 -7.98 46.19
N MET A 972 16.35 -7.85 46.90
CA MET A 972 17.19 -8.97 47.34
C MET A 972 17.35 -8.90 48.86
N THR A 973 16.98 -9.96 49.55
CA THR A 973 17.06 -10.05 51.02
C THR A 973 18.02 -11.16 51.45
N ILE A 974 18.98 -10.84 52.32
CA ILE A 974 19.94 -11.78 52.92
C ILE A 974 19.71 -11.80 54.44
N ARG A 975 19.44 -12.98 55.01
CA ARG A 975 19.23 -13.17 56.46
C ARG A 975 20.01 -14.36 56.98
N GLY A 976 20.42 -14.31 58.25
CA GLY A 976 21.00 -15.47 58.94
C GLY A 976 22.10 -15.11 59.92
N ASP A 977 22.90 -16.12 60.28
CA ASP A 977 23.96 -16.02 61.27
C ASP A 977 25.33 -16.33 60.64
N ILE A 978 26.35 -15.56 61.01
CA ILE A 978 27.75 -15.80 60.65
C ILE A 978 28.57 -15.87 61.94
N ARG A 979 29.15 -17.03 62.22
CA ARG A 979 30.08 -17.20 63.36
C ARG A 979 31.52 -17.07 62.87
N VAL A 980 32.37 -16.33 63.58
CA VAL A 980 33.78 -16.11 63.25
C VAL A 980 34.68 -16.75 64.32
N PRO A 981 34.92 -18.08 64.28
CA PRO A 981 35.77 -18.75 65.26
C PRO A 981 37.21 -18.20 65.33
N TRP A 982 37.77 -17.78 64.19
CA TRP A 982 39.15 -17.30 64.08
C TRP A 982 39.24 -16.09 63.14
N GLY A 983 40.11 -15.13 63.45
CA GLY A 983 40.36 -13.99 62.55
C GLY A 983 41.65 -13.22 62.83
N ARG A 984 42.25 -12.66 61.80
CA ARG A 984 43.40 -11.73 61.86
C ARG A 984 43.08 -10.50 61.01
N ILE A 985 43.07 -9.35 61.63
CA ILE A 985 42.83 -8.05 60.99
C ILE A 985 44.10 -7.23 61.14
N GLU A 986 44.86 -7.06 60.06
CA GLU A 986 46.18 -6.41 60.05
C GLU A 986 46.13 -5.17 59.14
N VAL A 987 46.38 -3.98 59.67
CA VAL A 987 46.31 -2.72 58.91
C VAL A 987 47.65 -2.02 58.94
N GLU A 988 48.42 -2.16 57.85
CA GLU A 988 49.77 -1.59 57.72
C GLU A 988 49.77 -0.15 57.19
N ASN A 989 48.88 0.19 56.24
CA ASN A 989 48.64 1.52 55.68
C ASN A 989 47.14 1.73 55.43
N LEU A 990 46.68 2.98 55.35
CA LEU A 990 45.31 3.28 54.90
C LEU A 990 45.17 2.91 53.40
N PRO A 991 44.10 2.21 52.99
CA PRO A 991 43.87 1.88 51.58
C PRO A 991 43.66 3.16 50.74
N GLU A 992 43.90 3.10 49.41
CA GLU A 992 43.71 4.27 48.50
C GLU A 992 42.29 4.85 48.55
N SER A 993 41.29 4.03 48.92
CA SER A 993 39.90 4.44 49.14
C SER A 993 39.65 5.30 50.39
N ALA A 994 40.64 5.48 51.27
CA ALA A 994 40.54 6.33 52.45
C ALA A 994 40.79 7.82 52.17
N ILE A 995 41.04 8.19 50.92
CA ILE A 995 41.17 9.58 50.47
C ILE A 995 39.87 9.97 49.77
N THR A 996 38.90 10.49 50.53
CA THR A 996 37.70 11.09 49.92
C THR A 996 38.11 12.37 49.20
N VAL A 997 37.84 12.43 47.90
CA VAL A 997 37.85 13.69 47.14
C VAL A 997 36.82 14.63 47.76
N SER A 998 37.19 15.89 47.92
CA SER A 998 36.31 16.90 48.50
C SER A 998 35.07 17.11 47.62
N ASP A 999 33.91 17.35 48.23
CA ASP A 999 32.60 17.52 47.56
C ASP A 999 32.58 18.64 46.49
N ASP A 1000 33.61 19.49 46.46
CA ASP A 1000 33.82 20.56 45.48
C ASP A 1000 34.62 20.13 44.23
N THR A 1001 35.03 18.86 44.14
CA THR A 1001 35.83 18.32 43.04
C THR A 1001 34.95 17.68 41.97
N VAL A 1002 34.99 18.21 40.75
CA VAL A 1002 34.27 17.63 39.59
C VAL A 1002 35.23 16.76 38.77
N LEU A 1003 35.02 15.45 38.77
CA LEU A 1003 35.69 14.52 37.86
C LEU A 1003 35.08 14.65 36.47
N LEU A 1004 35.89 14.62 35.42
CA LEU A 1004 35.44 14.71 34.04
C LEU A 1004 35.78 13.40 33.34
N LYS A 1005 34.81 12.84 32.61
CA LYS A 1005 35.06 11.73 31.67
C LYS A 1005 36.02 12.19 30.57
N GLU A 1006 36.57 11.26 29.81
CA GLU A 1006 37.50 11.52 28.71
C GLU A 1006 36.89 12.40 27.58
N ASN A 1007 35.56 12.55 27.56
CA ASN A 1007 34.80 13.47 26.71
C ASN A 1007 34.44 14.83 27.37
N TYR A 1008 35.06 15.16 28.51
CA TYR A 1008 34.86 16.39 29.29
C TYR A 1008 33.45 16.59 29.85
N VAL A 1009 32.69 15.51 30.05
CA VAL A 1009 31.40 15.55 30.76
C VAL A 1009 31.63 15.33 32.26
N PRO A 1010 31.03 16.16 33.15
CA PRO A 1010 31.05 15.93 34.59
C PRO A 1010 30.57 14.52 34.94
N GLU A 1011 31.46 13.76 35.55
CA GLU A 1011 31.16 12.50 36.18
C GLU A 1011 30.60 12.81 37.57
N ASN A 1012 29.32 12.52 37.75
CA ASN A 1012 28.65 12.76 39.02
C ASN A 1012 29.05 11.64 39.98
N ILE A 1013 29.98 11.93 40.88
CA ILE A 1013 30.56 10.96 41.83
C ILE A 1013 29.49 10.40 42.79
N GLU A 1014 28.34 11.06 42.90
CA GLU A 1014 27.18 10.59 43.67
C GLU A 1014 26.42 9.40 43.04
N GLN A 1015 26.74 8.99 41.81
CA GLN A 1015 26.20 7.77 41.21
C GLN A 1015 27.27 6.68 41.13
N SER A 1016 27.67 6.14 42.29
CA SER A 1016 28.07 4.73 42.33
C SER A 1016 26.89 3.94 41.79
N GLU A 1017 27.08 3.14 40.73
CA GLU A 1017 26.03 2.38 40.08
C GLU A 1017 25.19 1.65 41.13
N SER A 1018 23.97 2.15 41.35
CA SER A 1018 23.05 1.53 42.29
C SER A 1018 22.70 0.16 41.75
N VAL A 1019 23.02 -0.88 42.52
CA VAL A 1019 22.57 -2.26 42.25
C VAL A 1019 21.08 -2.19 41.87
N PRO A 1020 20.64 -2.81 40.74
CA PRO A 1020 19.30 -2.57 40.17
C PRO A 1020 18.13 -3.08 41.03
N PHE A 1021 18.44 -3.60 42.21
CA PHE A 1021 17.50 -4.12 43.19
C PHE A 1021 17.83 -3.56 44.57
N ASN A 1022 16.80 -3.45 45.40
CA ASN A 1022 16.91 -3.03 46.79
C ASN A 1022 17.51 -4.16 47.64
N LEU A 1023 18.76 -3.99 48.06
CA LEU A 1023 19.45 -4.92 48.94
C LEU A 1023 19.05 -4.70 50.41
N GLN A 1024 18.45 -5.71 51.02
CA GLN A 1024 18.12 -5.75 52.44
C GLN A 1024 18.95 -6.82 53.14
N THR A 1025 19.71 -6.46 54.17
CA THR A 1025 20.47 -7.42 54.97
C THR A 1025 20.01 -7.40 56.42
N ASP A 1026 19.94 -8.57 57.06
CA ASP A 1026 19.77 -8.74 58.52
C ASP A 1026 20.62 -9.94 58.94
N VAL A 1027 21.90 -9.66 59.21
CA VAL A 1027 22.91 -10.70 59.45
C VAL A 1027 23.53 -10.50 60.83
N LYS A 1028 23.44 -11.53 61.67
CA LYS A 1028 24.07 -11.56 62.99
C LYS A 1028 25.49 -12.12 62.87
N LEU A 1029 26.48 -11.30 63.18
CA LEU A 1029 27.90 -11.65 63.23
C LEU A 1029 28.33 -11.92 64.69
N VAL A 1030 28.86 -13.10 64.96
CA VAL A 1030 29.34 -13.50 66.30
C VAL A 1030 30.85 -13.72 66.25
N LEU A 1031 31.63 -12.89 66.96
CA LEU A 1031 33.08 -13.04 67.05
C LEU A 1031 33.45 -14.08 68.10
N GLY A 1032 34.27 -15.06 67.70
CA GLY A 1032 34.75 -16.15 68.54
C GLY A 1032 35.90 -15.75 69.46
N GLU A 1033 36.58 -16.76 70.02
CA GLU A 1033 37.61 -16.53 71.04
C GLU A 1033 38.98 -16.13 70.46
N ASP A 1034 39.26 -16.41 69.17
CA ASP A 1034 40.57 -16.17 68.53
C ASP A 1034 40.50 -15.20 67.34
N VAL A 1035 39.88 -14.03 67.54
CA VAL A 1035 39.90 -12.93 66.59
C VAL A 1035 40.89 -11.86 67.08
N GLN A 1036 41.90 -11.51 66.28
CA GLN A 1036 42.94 -10.54 66.65
C GLN A 1036 43.00 -9.38 65.67
N LEU A 1037 43.19 -8.17 66.21
CA LEU A 1037 43.37 -6.92 65.50
C LEU A 1037 44.79 -6.40 65.73
N ALA A 1038 45.51 -6.05 64.66
CA ALA A 1038 46.78 -5.38 64.65
C ALA A 1038 46.73 -4.18 63.68
N ALA A 1039 46.46 -2.97 64.19
CA ALA A 1039 46.24 -1.79 63.35
C ALA A 1039 46.81 -0.54 64.01
N PHE A 1040 47.57 0.28 63.28
CA PHE A 1040 48.06 1.60 63.73
C PHE A 1040 48.72 1.61 65.13
N GLY A 1041 49.44 0.54 65.47
CA GLY A 1041 50.10 0.36 66.77
C GLY A 1041 49.27 -0.39 67.83
N LEU A 1042 47.95 -0.53 67.64
CA LEU A 1042 47.09 -1.37 68.49
C LEU A 1042 47.27 -2.84 68.12
N LYS A 1043 47.47 -3.71 69.12
CA LYS A 1043 47.34 -5.16 69.02
C LYS A 1043 46.38 -5.64 70.09
N SER A 1044 45.24 -6.23 69.74
CA SER A 1044 44.23 -6.69 70.71
C SER A 1044 43.47 -7.89 70.19
N ARG A 1045 42.98 -8.74 71.10
CA ARG A 1045 41.96 -9.73 70.78
C ARG A 1045 40.59 -9.06 70.79
N LEU A 1046 39.70 -9.47 69.89
CA LEU A 1046 38.34 -8.95 69.74
C LEU A 1046 37.33 -10.02 70.18
N ALA A 1047 36.29 -9.61 70.90
CA ALA A 1047 35.14 -10.47 71.22
C ALA A 1047 33.86 -9.64 71.25
N GLY A 1048 32.75 -10.17 70.73
CA GLY A 1048 31.50 -9.42 70.66
C GLY A 1048 30.48 -9.98 69.68
N GLU A 1049 29.30 -9.37 69.67
CA GLU A 1049 28.22 -9.67 68.72
C GLU A 1049 27.81 -8.37 68.01
N LEU A 1050 27.64 -8.46 66.69
CA LEU A 1050 27.21 -7.35 65.84
C LEU A 1050 26.01 -7.82 65.02
N ASN A 1051 24.94 -7.03 64.98
CA ASN A 1051 23.87 -7.20 64.01
C ASN A 1051 24.01 -6.15 62.91
N ILE A 1052 24.12 -6.60 61.67
CA ILE A 1052 24.34 -5.77 60.50
C ILE A 1052 23.02 -5.71 59.73
N LYS A 1053 22.44 -4.51 59.68
CA LYS A 1053 21.22 -4.21 58.93
C LYS A 1053 21.49 -3.17 57.87
N ASN A 1054 21.24 -3.48 56.61
CA ASN A 1054 21.39 -2.51 55.53
C ASN A 1054 20.06 -2.27 54.80
N ASN A 1055 19.82 -1.03 54.41
CA ASN A 1055 18.74 -0.58 53.53
C ASN A 1055 19.27 0.52 52.57
N GLN A 1056 18.41 1.13 51.75
CA GLN A 1056 18.80 2.18 50.80
C GLN A 1056 19.48 3.43 51.42
N GLN A 1057 19.54 3.57 52.75
CA GLN A 1057 20.12 4.70 53.47
C GLN A 1057 21.49 4.39 54.11
N GLY A 1058 22.03 3.18 53.91
CA GLY A 1058 23.36 2.77 54.38
C GLY A 1058 23.34 1.68 55.46
N ALA A 1059 24.52 1.11 55.72
CA ALA A 1059 24.68 0.00 56.67
C ALA A 1059 24.60 0.48 58.12
N LEU A 1060 23.63 -0.04 58.87
CA LEU A 1060 23.46 0.16 60.30
C LEU A 1060 24.01 -1.04 61.06
N ILE A 1061 24.97 -0.80 61.94
CA ILE A 1061 25.56 -1.83 62.80
C ILE A 1061 25.14 -1.56 64.24
N VAL A 1062 24.61 -2.60 64.88
CA VAL A 1062 24.22 -2.56 66.30
C VAL A 1062 24.90 -3.68 67.05
N GLY A 1063 25.62 -3.35 68.13
CA GLY A 1063 26.30 -4.34 68.95
C GLY A 1063 27.49 -3.77 69.69
N ASN A 1064 28.32 -4.64 70.28
CA ASN A 1064 29.50 -4.22 71.00
C ASN A 1064 30.69 -5.14 70.70
N VAL A 1065 31.87 -4.55 70.58
CA VAL A 1065 33.14 -5.25 70.42
C VAL A 1065 34.05 -4.87 71.59
N SER A 1066 34.57 -5.88 72.28
CA SER A 1066 35.49 -5.74 73.39
C SER A 1066 36.92 -5.97 72.93
N LEU A 1067 37.83 -5.10 73.37
CA LEU A 1067 39.28 -5.23 73.20
C LEU A 1067 39.85 -5.96 74.42
N LEU A 1068 40.18 -7.24 74.24
CA LEU A 1068 40.72 -8.10 75.28
C LEU A 1068 42.25 -8.21 75.16
N ASP A 1069 42.94 -8.12 76.30
CA ASP A 1069 44.40 -8.32 76.41
C ASP A 1069 45.23 -7.44 75.44
N GLY A 1070 44.74 -6.21 75.19
CA GLY A 1070 45.31 -5.33 74.18
C GLY A 1070 46.57 -4.57 74.61
N THR A 1071 47.42 -4.24 73.65
CA THR A 1071 48.58 -3.35 73.79
C THR A 1071 48.57 -2.31 72.68
N TYR A 1072 49.00 -1.07 72.96
CA TYR A 1072 49.15 -0.01 71.99
C TYR A 1072 50.59 0.50 71.99
N ARG A 1073 51.27 0.30 70.87
CA ARG A 1073 52.67 0.70 70.64
C ARG A 1073 52.79 1.66 69.47
N SER A 1074 52.89 2.94 69.78
CA SER A 1074 53.13 4.01 68.81
C SER A 1074 53.83 5.18 69.48
N PHE A 1075 54.52 6.02 68.71
CA PHE A 1075 55.26 7.20 69.20
C PHE A 1075 56.24 6.90 70.36
N GLY A 1076 56.86 5.71 70.36
CA GLY A 1076 57.79 5.27 71.40
C GLY A 1076 57.15 4.90 72.74
N GLN A 1077 55.81 4.77 72.79
CA GLN A 1077 55.07 4.44 74.00
C GLN A 1077 54.59 2.99 73.97
N ASP A 1078 54.62 2.30 75.12
CA ASP A 1078 54.07 0.96 75.31
C ASP A 1078 52.94 1.02 76.33
N LEU A 1079 51.69 1.00 75.85
CA LEU A 1079 50.48 1.09 76.68
C LEU A 1079 49.74 -0.27 76.69
N LEU A 1080 49.31 -0.71 77.87
CA LEU A 1080 48.47 -1.88 78.09
C LEU A 1080 47.00 -1.45 78.21
N ILE A 1081 46.12 -2.00 77.37
CA ILE A 1081 44.68 -1.76 77.44
C ILE A 1081 44.10 -2.48 78.67
N LYS A 1082 43.49 -1.73 79.59
CA LYS A 1082 42.81 -2.26 80.78
C LYS A 1082 41.31 -2.39 80.60
N LYS A 1083 40.72 -1.47 79.84
CA LYS A 1083 39.33 -1.53 79.42
C LYS A 1083 39.26 -1.08 77.98
N GLY A 1084 38.58 -1.81 77.11
CA GLY A 1084 38.34 -1.36 75.75
C GLY A 1084 37.01 -1.90 75.25
N GLU A 1085 36.06 -1.00 75.08
CA GLU A 1085 34.75 -1.30 74.51
C GLU A 1085 34.49 -0.35 73.35
N ILE A 1086 34.00 -0.92 72.25
CA ILE A 1086 33.55 -0.21 71.06
C ILE A 1086 32.07 -0.54 70.90
N LEU A 1087 31.21 0.46 71.03
CA LEU A 1087 29.76 0.29 70.97
C LEU A 1087 29.24 0.83 69.64
N PHE A 1088 28.56 -0.04 68.89
CA PHE A 1088 27.93 0.30 67.61
C PHE A 1088 26.42 0.47 67.83
N ASN A 1089 25.87 1.60 67.40
CA ASN A 1089 24.45 1.94 67.58
C ASN A 1089 23.88 2.72 66.39
N GLY A 1090 24.37 2.46 65.17
CA GLY A 1090 24.03 3.27 63.99
C GLY A 1090 25.05 3.08 62.86
N PRO A 1091 25.55 4.17 62.23
CA PRO A 1091 26.58 4.11 61.19
C PRO A 1091 27.84 3.37 61.65
N ALA A 1092 28.43 2.59 60.75
CA ALA A 1092 29.61 1.76 61.04
C ALA A 1092 30.89 2.55 61.36
N ASP A 1093 30.98 3.79 60.86
CA ASP A 1093 32.11 4.71 60.95
C ASP A 1093 32.10 5.60 62.21
N GLN A 1094 30.97 5.64 62.94
CA GLN A 1094 30.81 6.44 64.17
C GLN A 1094 30.52 5.60 65.42
N PRO A 1095 31.32 4.55 65.76
CA PRO A 1095 31.11 3.84 67.00
C PRO A 1095 31.51 4.70 68.21
N TYR A 1096 30.89 4.43 69.36
CA TYR A 1096 31.27 5.03 70.62
C TYR A 1096 32.44 4.26 71.26
N LEU A 1097 33.56 4.95 71.45
CA LEU A 1097 34.77 4.40 72.06
C LEU A 1097 34.74 4.59 73.58
N GLN A 1098 35.10 3.54 74.31
CA GLN A 1098 35.42 3.59 75.74
C GLN A 1098 36.68 2.77 76.00
N VAL A 1099 37.84 3.42 75.89
CA VAL A 1099 39.15 2.76 75.99
C VAL A 1099 39.96 3.38 77.12
N GLU A 1100 40.57 2.55 77.95
CA GLU A 1100 41.50 2.94 79.01
C GLU A 1100 42.77 2.11 78.86
N ALA A 1101 43.89 2.80 78.69
CA ALA A 1101 45.21 2.20 78.54
C ALA A 1101 46.17 2.78 79.58
N ILE A 1102 46.96 1.93 80.22
CA ILE A 1102 48.01 2.36 81.16
C ILE A 1102 49.38 2.11 80.54
N ARG A 1103 50.37 2.94 80.83
CA ARG A 1103 51.76 2.63 80.47
C ARG A 1103 52.20 1.33 81.16
N ASN A 1104 53.02 0.54 80.46
CA ASN A 1104 53.54 -0.71 80.98
C ASN A 1104 54.24 -0.49 82.35
N PRO A 1105 53.76 -1.08 83.47
CA PRO A 1105 54.32 -0.85 84.80
C PRO A 1105 55.79 -1.23 84.95
N GLU A 1106 56.30 -2.15 84.13
CA GLU A 1106 57.73 -2.51 84.11
C GLU A 1106 58.63 -1.37 83.63
N ARG A 1107 58.04 -0.36 82.97
CA ARG A 1107 58.72 0.80 82.35
C ARG A 1107 58.34 2.12 83.01
N ILE A 1108 57.99 2.08 84.30
CA ILE A 1108 57.70 3.24 85.14
C ILE A 1108 58.60 3.22 86.38
N GLU A 1109 59.13 4.39 86.73
CA GLU A 1109 59.89 4.61 87.95
C GLU A 1109 58.95 4.81 89.15
N GLY A 1110 59.05 3.92 90.14
CA GLY A 1110 58.20 3.93 91.34
C GLY A 1110 56.85 3.22 91.18
N ASP A 1111 56.08 3.15 92.27
CA ASP A 1111 54.74 2.53 92.30
C ASP A 1111 53.68 3.54 91.83
N VAL A 1112 53.75 3.91 90.55
CA VAL A 1112 52.87 4.91 89.92
C VAL A 1112 52.23 4.31 88.67
N THR A 1113 50.91 4.42 88.54
CA THR A 1113 50.20 4.05 87.31
C THR A 1113 49.84 5.32 86.55
N ALA A 1114 50.37 5.50 85.34
CA ALA A 1114 49.96 6.57 84.44
C ALA A 1114 49.28 5.99 83.21
N GLY A 1115 48.19 6.61 82.77
CA GLY A 1115 47.39 6.10 81.66
C GLY A 1115 46.62 7.16 80.92
N ILE A 1116 45.95 6.74 79.86
CA ILE A 1116 45.09 7.53 79.00
C ILE A 1116 43.72 6.86 78.91
N ARG A 1117 42.66 7.65 79.01
CA ARG A 1117 41.27 7.23 78.83
C ARG A 1117 40.66 8.01 77.66
N LEU A 1118 40.16 7.28 76.69
CA LEU A 1118 39.51 7.75 75.47
C LEU A 1118 38.01 7.45 75.56
N THR A 1119 37.17 8.48 75.46
CA THR A 1119 35.70 8.34 75.49
C THR A 1119 35.04 9.24 74.45
N GLY A 1120 34.01 8.76 73.76
CA GLY A 1120 33.25 9.54 72.77
C GLY A 1120 33.13 8.82 71.43
N PRO A 1121 32.43 9.41 70.45
CA PRO A 1121 32.40 8.93 69.06
C PRO A 1121 33.82 8.81 68.47
N ALA A 1122 34.05 7.82 67.61
CA ALA A 1122 35.38 7.55 67.05
C ALA A 1122 35.94 8.67 66.15
N ASP A 1123 35.07 9.49 65.55
CA ASP A 1123 35.41 10.64 64.72
C ASP A 1123 35.75 11.90 65.53
N ASP A 1124 35.28 12.01 66.77
CA ASP A 1124 35.63 13.09 67.71
C ASP A 1124 35.81 12.58 69.16
N PRO A 1125 36.87 11.79 69.44
CA PRO A 1125 37.05 11.16 70.73
C PRO A 1125 37.73 12.11 71.74
N VAL A 1126 37.26 12.12 72.99
CA VAL A 1126 37.85 12.91 74.07
C VAL A 1126 38.92 12.08 74.79
N ALA A 1127 40.18 12.52 74.72
CA ALA A 1127 41.31 11.89 75.39
C ALA A 1127 41.65 12.58 76.73
N THR A 1128 41.75 11.81 77.81
CA THR A 1128 42.10 12.30 79.15
C THR A 1128 43.26 11.49 79.73
N VAL A 1129 44.33 12.16 80.18
CA VAL A 1129 45.48 11.52 80.83
C VAL A 1129 45.27 11.49 82.34
N PHE A 1130 45.57 10.35 82.98
CA PHE A 1130 45.42 10.14 84.41
C PHE A 1130 46.67 9.52 85.04
N MET A 1131 46.76 9.63 86.37
CA MET A 1131 47.84 9.08 87.19
C MET A 1131 47.28 8.63 88.54
N ASP A 1132 47.82 7.55 89.10
CA ASP A 1132 47.54 7.05 90.45
C ASP A 1132 48.86 6.78 91.20
N PRO A 1133 49.15 7.43 92.35
CA PRO A 1133 48.33 8.46 93.01
C PRO A 1133 48.26 9.78 92.24
N ALA A 1134 47.13 10.48 92.33
CA ALA A 1134 46.82 11.65 91.49
C ALA A 1134 47.83 12.81 91.60
N GLY A 1135 48.38 13.24 90.46
CA GLY A 1135 49.29 14.38 90.31
C GLY A 1135 48.79 15.45 89.33
N SER A 1136 49.64 16.43 88.99
CA SER A 1136 49.33 17.43 87.95
C SER A 1136 49.25 16.78 86.56
N GLN A 1137 48.48 17.35 85.63
CA GLN A 1137 48.40 16.80 84.26
C GLN A 1137 49.76 16.78 83.55
N ALA A 1138 50.64 17.75 83.81
CA ALA A 1138 52.00 17.75 83.28
C ALA A 1138 52.82 16.57 83.83
N ASN A 1139 52.67 16.22 85.11
CA ASN A 1139 53.31 15.02 85.68
C ASN A 1139 52.67 13.73 85.15
N ALA A 1140 51.34 13.65 85.04
CA ALA A 1140 50.66 12.49 84.47
C ALA A 1140 51.11 12.24 83.01
N LEU A 1141 51.24 13.30 82.21
CA LEU A 1141 51.77 13.24 80.85
C LEU A 1141 53.27 12.89 80.83
N SER A 1142 54.07 13.41 81.76
CA SER A 1142 55.50 13.05 81.87
C SER A 1142 55.69 11.57 82.21
N TYR A 1143 54.93 11.04 83.16
CA TYR A 1143 54.96 9.60 83.45
C TYR A 1143 54.43 8.77 82.28
N LEU A 1144 53.39 9.25 81.59
CA LEU A 1144 52.88 8.57 80.40
C LEU A 1144 53.91 8.52 79.26
N LEU A 1145 54.67 9.59 79.02
CA LEU A 1145 55.61 9.71 77.89
C LEU A 1145 57.05 9.25 78.20
N ARG A 1146 57.53 9.47 79.44
CA ARG A 1146 58.92 9.22 79.87
C ARG A 1146 59.06 8.15 80.95
N GLY A 1147 57.97 7.72 81.59
CA GLY A 1147 58.01 6.76 82.69
C GLY A 1147 58.47 7.32 84.04
N ARG A 1148 58.71 8.63 84.16
CA ARG A 1148 59.22 9.29 85.37
C ARG A 1148 58.65 10.70 85.58
N ALA A 1149 58.78 11.21 86.80
CA ALA A 1149 58.35 12.56 87.17
C ALA A 1149 59.16 13.65 86.45
N LEU A 1150 58.63 14.87 86.39
CA LEU A 1150 59.40 16.04 85.99
C LEU A 1150 60.37 16.43 87.12
N ASP A 1151 61.64 16.67 86.79
CA ASP A 1151 62.66 17.07 87.76
C ASP A 1151 62.27 18.38 88.47
N ALA A 1152 62.36 18.39 89.80
CA ALA A 1152 61.98 19.53 90.62
C ALA A 1152 63.00 20.69 90.48
N GLY A 1153 62.61 21.78 89.81
CA GLY A 1153 63.37 23.04 89.82
C GLY A 1153 63.70 23.68 88.46
N ALA A 1154 63.29 23.10 87.33
CA ALA A 1154 63.53 23.68 85.99
C ALA A 1154 62.21 23.89 85.23
N GLY A 1155 61.66 25.11 85.32
CA GLY A 1155 60.50 25.55 84.53
C GLY A 1155 60.89 26.00 83.11
N ASP A 1156 59.99 25.76 82.16
CA ASP A 1156 60.01 26.09 80.71
C ASP A 1156 61.06 25.40 79.82
N ALA A 1157 62.30 25.26 80.28
CA ALA A 1157 63.37 24.65 79.49
C ALA A 1157 63.14 23.14 79.24
N ASN A 1158 62.64 22.42 80.25
CA ASN A 1158 62.37 20.97 80.17
C ASN A 1158 61.08 20.64 79.39
N MET A 1159 60.12 21.57 79.31
CA MET A 1159 58.95 21.43 78.43
C MET A 1159 59.32 21.66 76.96
N THR A 1160 60.25 22.57 76.70
CA THR A 1160 60.78 22.83 75.35
C THR A 1160 61.62 21.65 74.86
N SER A 1161 62.44 21.03 75.71
CA SER A 1161 63.17 19.80 75.35
C SER A 1161 62.23 18.61 75.12
N MET A 1162 61.14 18.50 75.89
CA MET A 1162 60.09 17.51 75.67
C MET A 1162 59.35 17.72 74.33
N LEU A 1163 59.10 18.97 73.93
CA LEU A 1163 58.52 19.34 72.63
C LEU A 1163 59.49 19.08 71.46
N ILE A 1164 60.80 19.31 71.64
CA ILE A 1164 61.83 18.99 70.64
C ILE A 1164 61.99 17.47 70.48
N GLY A 1165 61.95 16.72 71.60
CA GLY A 1165 61.94 15.26 71.59
C GLY A 1165 60.72 14.68 70.89
N LEU A 1166 59.53 15.26 71.08
CA LEU A 1166 58.32 14.91 70.33
C LEU A 1166 58.42 15.28 68.84
N GLY A 1167 59.03 16.42 68.50
CA GLY A 1167 59.28 16.85 67.12
C GLY A 1167 60.27 15.95 66.37
N LEU A 1168 61.27 15.40 67.05
CA LEU A 1168 62.20 14.40 66.49
C LEU A 1168 61.58 12.99 66.45
N ALA A 1169 60.68 12.65 67.38
CA ALA A 1169 59.96 11.37 67.44
C ALA A 1169 58.96 11.19 66.29
N GLN A 1170 58.49 12.27 65.64
CA GLN A 1170 57.71 12.20 64.39
C GLN A 1170 58.49 11.54 63.23
N SER A 1171 59.83 11.57 63.28
CA SER A 1171 60.73 10.85 62.34
C SER A 1171 61.19 9.47 62.85
N GLY A 1172 60.70 9.05 64.02
CA GLY A 1172 61.31 8.05 64.90
C GLY A 1172 61.16 6.57 64.52
N LYS A 1173 60.56 6.22 63.37
CA LYS A 1173 60.50 4.80 62.91
C LYS A 1173 61.91 4.21 62.70
N LEU A 1174 62.89 5.05 62.38
CA LEU A 1174 64.25 4.63 62.04
C LEU A 1174 65.18 4.40 63.26
N VAL A 1175 64.97 5.09 64.39
CA VAL A 1175 65.94 5.09 65.51
C VAL A 1175 65.74 3.90 66.46
N GLY A 1176 64.49 3.46 66.67
CA GLY A 1176 64.17 2.28 67.49
C GLY A 1176 64.55 0.94 66.84
N GLU A 1177 64.36 0.82 65.52
CA GLU A 1177 64.68 -0.42 64.77
C GLU A 1177 66.20 -0.65 64.65
N ILE A 1178 67.00 0.42 64.54
CA ILE A 1178 68.47 0.31 64.55
C ILE A 1178 68.97 -0.17 65.91
N GLY A 1179 68.42 0.32 67.03
CA GLY A 1179 68.79 -0.13 68.38
C GLY A 1179 68.50 -1.63 68.61
N GLN A 1180 67.30 -2.10 68.24
CA GLN A 1180 66.91 -3.50 68.40
C GLN A 1180 67.73 -4.48 67.53
N ALA A 1181 68.12 -4.09 66.32
CA ALA A 1181 69.00 -4.91 65.47
C ALA A 1181 70.39 -5.15 66.09
N PHE A 1182 70.84 -4.23 66.96
CA PHE A 1182 72.11 -4.33 67.69
C PHE A 1182 71.96 -4.79 69.16
N GLY A 1183 70.76 -5.25 69.57
CA GLY A 1183 70.51 -5.77 70.91
C GLY A 1183 70.43 -4.71 72.01
N VAL A 1184 70.11 -3.46 71.66
CA VAL A 1184 69.91 -2.35 72.61
C VAL A 1184 68.42 -1.98 72.65
N GLU A 1185 67.80 -2.18 73.80
CA GLU A 1185 66.41 -1.83 74.07
C GLU A 1185 66.29 -0.39 74.58
N ASP A 1186 65.16 0.27 74.26
CA ASP A 1186 64.82 1.63 74.72
C ASP A 1186 65.91 2.68 74.44
N LEU A 1187 66.47 2.64 73.23
CA LEU A 1187 67.40 3.66 72.75
C LEU A 1187 66.72 5.03 72.74
N THR A 1188 67.13 5.90 73.65
CA THR A 1188 66.60 7.25 73.83
C THR A 1188 67.72 8.26 73.58
N LEU A 1189 67.37 9.35 72.90
CA LEU A 1189 68.23 10.52 72.75
C LEU A 1189 67.73 11.58 73.73
N ASP A 1190 68.52 11.88 74.76
CA ASP A 1190 68.21 12.88 75.77
C ASP A 1190 69.27 14.01 75.74
N THR A 1191 68.96 15.12 76.38
CA THR A 1191 69.91 16.23 76.58
C THR A 1191 70.03 16.48 78.07
N SER A 1192 71.24 16.39 78.63
CA SER A 1192 71.48 16.60 80.06
C SER A 1192 72.59 17.64 80.30
N GLY A 1193 72.56 18.28 81.47
CA GLY A 1193 73.48 19.38 81.83
C GLY A 1193 72.92 20.78 81.56
N ALA A 1194 73.59 21.81 82.10
CA ALA A 1194 73.21 23.21 81.95
C ALA A 1194 74.46 24.09 81.73
N GLY A 1195 74.38 25.05 80.81
CA GLY A 1195 75.53 25.90 80.43
C GLY A 1195 76.54 25.17 79.55
N ASP A 1196 77.84 25.43 79.75
CA ASP A 1196 78.92 24.89 78.92
C ASP A 1196 79.13 23.37 79.14
N GLU A 1197 78.50 22.76 80.14
CA GLU A 1197 78.51 21.31 80.42
C GLU A 1197 77.30 20.57 79.78
N GLN A 1198 76.55 21.22 78.89
CA GLN A 1198 75.45 20.57 78.17
C GLN A 1198 75.98 19.47 77.25
N LYS A 1199 75.37 18.29 77.31
CA LYS A 1199 75.70 17.13 76.48
C LYS A 1199 74.44 16.55 75.85
N VAL A 1200 74.60 16.02 74.63
CA VAL A 1200 73.61 15.12 74.03
C VAL A 1200 74.01 13.71 74.42
N GLU A 1201 73.11 12.99 75.06
CA GLU A 1201 73.34 11.63 75.50
C GLU A 1201 72.40 10.66 74.78
N VAL A 1202 72.99 9.59 74.24
CA VAL A 1202 72.25 8.42 73.80
C VAL A 1202 72.32 7.41 74.91
N SER A 1203 71.18 6.97 75.42
CA SER A 1203 71.09 5.95 76.46
C SER A 1203 70.17 4.81 76.04
N GLY A 1204 70.53 3.59 76.41
CA GLY A 1204 69.72 2.40 76.14
C GLY A 1204 70.13 1.23 77.02
N TYR A 1205 69.27 0.24 77.15
CA TYR A 1205 69.48 -0.94 77.97
C TYR A 1205 69.96 -2.11 77.11
N ILE A 1206 71.05 -2.76 77.50
CA ILE A 1206 71.56 -3.96 76.80
C ILE A 1206 71.08 -5.24 77.54
N LEU A 1207 70.82 -5.13 78.84
CA LEU A 1207 70.13 -6.13 79.67
C LEU A 1207 69.12 -5.39 80.57
N PRO A 1208 68.08 -6.06 81.13
CA PRO A 1208 67.08 -5.43 81.99
C PRO A 1208 67.65 -4.61 83.16
N ASP A 1209 68.86 -4.98 83.62
CA ASP A 1209 69.57 -4.32 84.70
C ASP A 1209 70.87 -3.63 84.26
N LEU A 1210 71.24 -3.65 82.96
CA LEU A 1210 72.48 -3.06 82.43
C LEU A 1210 72.17 -1.96 81.41
N GLU A 1211 72.28 -0.72 81.86
CA GLU A 1211 72.13 0.49 81.07
C GLU A 1211 73.49 0.94 80.53
N VAL A 1212 73.52 1.38 79.27
CA VAL A 1212 74.70 1.99 78.65
C VAL A 1212 74.33 3.36 78.12
N LYS A 1213 75.18 4.35 78.43
CA LYS A 1213 75.03 5.73 77.98
C LYS A 1213 76.29 6.16 77.26
N TYR A 1214 76.12 6.90 76.18
CA TYR A 1214 77.20 7.59 75.52
C TYR A 1214 76.80 9.05 75.33
N GLY A 1215 77.46 9.94 76.06
CA GLY A 1215 77.23 11.37 76.00
C GLY A 1215 78.39 12.07 75.31
N VAL A 1216 78.10 13.03 74.43
CA VAL A 1216 79.09 13.94 73.86
C VAL A 1216 78.71 15.36 74.27
N GLY A 1217 79.67 16.10 74.84
CA GLY A 1217 79.49 17.52 75.15
C GLY A 1217 79.14 18.31 73.89
N ILE A 1218 78.15 19.19 73.99
CA ILE A 1218 77.71 20.05 72.89
C ILE A 1218 78.76 21.13 72.60
N PHE A 1219 79.52 21.55 73.63
CA PHE A 1219 80.51 22.62 73.54
C PHE A 1219 81.97 22.11 73.61
N ASP A 1220 82.18 20.92 74.14
CA ASP A 1220 83.47 20.25 74.32
C ASP A 1220 83.39 18.77 73.88
N ALA A 1221 84.14 18.42 72.83
CA ALA A 1221 84.01 17.19 72.06
C ALA A 1221 84.62 15.94 72.75
N ILE A 1222 84.44 15.79 74.05
CA ILE A 1222 84.91 14.63 74.81
C ILE A 1222 83.74 13.69 75.03
N GLY A 1223 83.85 12.47 74.49
CA GLY A 1223 82.86 11.41 74.69
C GLY A 1223 82.98 10.81 76.09
N VAL A 1224 81.85 10.69 76.78
CA VAL A 1224 81.73 10.02 78.08
C VAL A 1224 80.85 8.80 77.89
N PHE A 1225 81.44 7.63 78.07
CA PHE A 1225 80.75 6.35 78.03
C PHE A 1225 80.48 5.87 79.45
N THR A 1226 79.22 5.59 79.76
CA THR A 1226 78.78 5.18 81.09
C THR A 1226 78.08 3.83 80.99
N VAL A 1227 78.44 2.90 81.86
CA VAL A 1227 77.77 1.62 82.02
C VAL A 1227 77.22 1.56 83.44
N ARG A 1228 75.91 1.47 83.59
CA ARG A 1228 75.26 1.39 84.89
C ARG A 1228 74.56 0.04 85.02
N TYR A 1229 74.97 -0.73 86.02
CA TYR A 1229 74.36 -2.01 86.36
C TYR A 1229 73.58 -1.91 87.67
N ARG A 1230 72.29 -2.26 87.66
CA ARG A 1230 71.45 -2.29 88.86
C ARG A 1230 71.70 -3.59 89.64
N LEU A 1231 72.26 -3.46 90.84
CA LEU A 1231 72.57 -4.60 91.72
C LEU A 1231 71.36 -5.01 92.56
N MET A 1232 70.61 -4.04 93.08
CA MET A 1232 69.36 -4.20 93.83
C MET A 1232 68.49 -2.97 93.62
N GLN A 1233 67.22 -3.01 94.06
CA GLN A 1233 66.35 -1.84 94.09
C GLN A 1233 67.07 -0.72 94.87
N ASP A 1234 67.31 0.41 94.20
CA ASP A 1234 68.03 1.59 94.68
C ASP A 1234 69.54 1.44 94.94
N LEU A 1235 70.20 0.38 94.44
CA LEU A 1235 71.66 0.21 94.46
C LEU A 1235 72.20 -0.08 93.05
N TYR A 1236 73.05 0.81 92.54
CA TYR A 1236 73.60 0.77 91.19
C TYR A 1236 75.12 0.80 91.22
N LEU A 1237 75.74 -0.03 90.39
CA LEU A 1237 77.17 0.03 90.08
C LEU A 1237 77.33 0.76 88.75
N GLU A 1238 77.90 1.95 88.77
CA GLU A 1238 78.13 2.75 87.58
C GLU A 1238 79.62 2.85 87.26
N ALA A 1239 80.01 2.46 86.06
CA ALA A 1239 81.35 2.63 85.52
C ALA A 1239 81.32 3.72 84.45
N VAL A 1240 82.01 4.83 84.69
CA VAL A 1240 82.11 5.95 83.74
C VAL A 1240 83.51 5.98 83.15
N SER A 1241 83.59 6.13 81.83
CA SER A 1241 84.81 6.24 81.04
C SER A 1241 84.76 7.52 80.20
N GLY A 1242 85.56 8.52 80.58
CA GLY A 1242 85.68 9.80 79.87
C GLY A 1242 87.07 10.40 80.08
N VAL A 1243 87.14 11.65 80.58
CA VAL A 1243 88.41 12.30 80.98
C VAL A 1243 89.04 11.60 82.19
N ASP A 1244 88.19 11.18 83.14
CA ASP A 1244 88.53 10.35 84.28
C ASP A 1244 87.78 9.01 84.16
N GLN A 1245 88.36 7.95 84.73
CA GLN A 1245 87.73 6.62 84.82
C GLN A 1245 87.36 6.36 86.27
N ALA A 1246 86.06 6.20 86.54
CA ALA A 1246 85.52 5.96 87.86
C ALA A 1246 84.58 4.76 87.85
N VAL A 1247 84.56 4.01 88.96
CA VAL A 1247 83.54 3.00 89.23
C VAL A 1247 82.91 3.39 90.56
N ASP A 1248 81.67 3.87 90.46
CA ASP A 1248 80.89 4.39 91.57
C ASP A 1248 79.83 3.37 91.96
N LEU A 1249 79.63 3.21 93.28
CA LEU A 1249 78.50 2.48 93.82
C LEU A 1249 77.48 3.51 94.32
N LEU A 1250 76.45 3.73 93.51
CA LEU A 1250 75.40 4.71 93.74
C LEU A 1250 74.26 4.03 94.52
N TYR A 1251 73.83 4.63 95.62
CA TYR A 1251 72.65 4.17 96.34
C TYR A 1251 71.71 5.35 96.59
N GLN A 1252 70.41 5.13 96.45
CA GLN A 1252 69.39 6.14 96.68
C GLN A 1252 68.49 5.69 97.82
N PHE A 1253 68.11 6.61 98.70
CA PHE A 1253 67.19 6.35 99.79
C PHE A 1253 66.20 7.50 99.86
N GLU A 1254 64.93 7.21 99.62
CA GLU A 1254 63.85 8.15 99.89
C GLU A 1254 63.50 8.09 101.37
N ILE A 1255 63.68 9.21 102.06
CA ILE A 1255 63.10 9.42 103.39
C ILE A 1255 61.69 9.93 103.15
N LYS A 1256 60.69 9.12 103.48
CA LYS A 1256 59.28 9.52 103.46
C LYS A 1256 58.99 10.72 104.35
#